data_AF-A0AA39ZM99-F1
#
_entry.id   AF-A0AA39ZM99-F1
#
_cell.length_a   1.000
_cell.length_b   1.000
_cell.length_c   1.000
_cell.angle_alpha   90.00
_cell.angle_beta   90.00
_cell.angle_gamma   90.00
#
_symmetry.space_group_name_H-M   'P 1'
#
loop_
_entity.id
_entity.type
_entity.pdbx_description
1 polymer ?
#
loop_
_entity_poly.entity_id
_entity_poly.type
_entity_poly.pdbx_seq_one_letter_code
_entity_poly.pdbx_strand_id
1 'polypeptide(L)'
;MPIIEAMDARNNGGRLAARLIEDWYQGTLQHHTQSENESRAQSCFRLRGTRPAPDGVGDDHDLIQVPSQTHGSVISCLCRYCRYHFVFEWWSPSTATVPAHHQHHFVIVGGSDESFGQETGERVLGQERWNKRTHPLLRLTRYQCTVCGFNVKLEVSAPRLDSRWIDIVTDVSRARRNLKRAMAEDPARFSGLSADKIAKLVAGGLITLNMYITNIMSNDGNPPTSSGEKKISERNKTFMVQFGPECEELFFYLGFKKRHEAEDVYYISPREPPQDGGKTTDRQSERAFFENVKSEIQSVIHQPMPQLVTTPIPVRPGLEKALGCADIPKVPSREKHDPHYFYLLGASPSSSEESLKWAYERQVAVDPDYRRYYVEALQNLAAYRDTELQLFAIQAEEATPLEKSVYDKDWEWFGLSREQGRTWDNDRIVQRYKEYRDTSPTQRHFHRLHLAKIGRDLDRTALVDLAAIDMDVVEANDVLGIGPFTSLDYVANAAMASVNNNEKDLAVVVAAMNVVGDHHDHHEDPAAFMEFERISGQLTTLLNGESHDPYLSGASDNDQGFETKTEDLTLPAGLVNLRNTCYLNSILQYLYTVDVIRDLLQTLNLDTLEASTEKMGEMLRGAEEVQRKEAWLGHEFARELKTLFHEMEESTSSHVKPRQRLANTALARAGKVSPTTETKATEPKAADSKATDSKAADSAVPELKITRFTDAEPKPALPPRHGEETSAVEHVETASVSSSQTLVGEAAGGVTVATGTEKKKETEKAGSVEALAKELDQDEVKGTDQQDVDEAMGNILEHLQAAVKLARARRSAGEEDETEEIPDPVDNHFYSDFVMHSQTSTAGNEWSQRDDRNRLVMAPLHETKGVKEDMYQVIGRGLDIQRNEETKLMTYTAIKKPADILHFLFPRSRQDGKNENPVELNDPLYLDLFMDVEDKEDERYKKKTRLWAINRRSEELRAEKNKVVPETNSRDMLSEEELERFLSEDSPTDADGDYELVDVNEGTAKELGGVTVTPEKLKEFDDWTRVDQAREEDGLEKERKELLASGDVEYRLHAVFCHRGSTGFGHYWVWIKDFERGVWRKYNDNIVTIHSEEEFRRDAGCAPEPCWAAYVRAGKTGLVSIPLRKGVGKEVVEAKVKEALAQKGGDTLMWDA
;
A
#
# COMPACT_ATOMS: atom_id res chain seq x y z
N MET A 1 19.45 3.15 2.65
CA MET A 1 20.12 2.13 3.50
C MET A 1 20.68 2.69 4.80
N PRO A 2 21.57 3.71 4.85
CA PRO A 2 22.23 4.11 6.12
C PRO A 2 21.27 4.59 7.24
N ILE A 3 20.11 5.13 6.85
CA ILE A 3 19.08 5.61 7.78
C ILE A 3 18.43 4.45 8.56
N ILE A 4 18.20 3.31 7.91
CA ILE A 4 17.61 2.12 8.53
C ILE A 4 18.57 1.55 9.58
N GLU A 5 19.87 1.44 9.24
CA GLU A 5 20.91 0.93 10.14
C GLU A 5 21.10 1.80 11.40
N ALA A 6 21.00 3.13 11.27
CA ALA A 6 21.13 4.06 12.39
C ALA A 6 19.89 4.11 13.31
N MET A 7 18.73 3.74 12.78
CA MET A 7 17.47 3.67 13.51
C MET A 7 17.35 2.35 14.28
N ASP A 8 17.58 1.22 13.62
CA ASP A 8 17.47 -0.11 14.21
C ASP A 8 18.38 -0.27 15.45
N ALA A 9 19.49 0.48 15.50
CA ALA A 9 20.41 0.61 16.64
C ALA A 9 19.83 1.25 17.93
N ARG A 10 18.54 1.62 17.96
CA ARG A 10 17.85 2.16 19.15
C ARG A 10 16.56 1.44 19.55
N ASN A 11 16.12 0.44 18.78
CA ASN A 11 14.89 -0.31 19.04
C ASN A 11 15.04 -1.18 20.30
N ASN A 12 14.37 -0.82 21.39
CA ASN A 12 14.33 -1.57 22.65
C ASN A 12 13.12 -2.52 22.72
N GLY A 13 12.33 -2.61 21.64
CA GLY A 13 11.16 -3.47 21.53
C GLY A 13 11.45 -4.95 21.76
N GLY A 14 10.56 -5.63 22.46
CA GLY A 14 10.65 -7.03 22.84
C GLY A 14 10.36 -8.01 21.70
N ARG A 15 10.13 -9.27 22.09
CA ARG A 15 9.78 -10.40 21.22
C ARG A 15 8.67 -11.24 21.84
N LEU A 16 7.69 -11.67 21.07
CA LEU A 16 6.79 -12.75 21.48
C LEU A 16 7.55 -14.07 21.59
N ALA A 17 7.16 -14.94 22.52
CA ALA A 17 7.87 -16.20 22.81
C ALA A 17 8.12 -17.09 21.58
N ALA A 18 7.18 -17.16 20.64
CA ALA A 18 7.36 -17.93 19.41
C ALA A 18 8.44 -17.32 18.51
N ARG A 19 8.46 -15.98 18.35
CA ARG A 19 9.50 -15.27 17.61
C ARG A 19 10.86 -15.40 18.28
N LEU A 20 10.91 -15.33 19.61
CA LEU A 20 12.15 -15.51 20.37
C LEU A 20 12.74 -16.92 20.19
N ILE A 21 11.91 -17.96 20.06
CA ILE A 21 12.37 -19.31 19.70
C ILE A 21 12.89 -19.37 18.26
N GLU A 22 12.27 -18.67 17.30
CA GLU A 22 12.81 -18.54 15.94
C GLU A 22 14.17 -17.85 15.94
N ASP A 23 14.29 -16.71 16.62
CA ASP A 23 15.52 -15.93 16.76
C ASP A 23 16.68 -16.79 17.31
N TRP A 24 16.42 -17.62 18.32
CA TRP A 24 17.43 -18.55 18.86
C TRP A 24 17.87 -19.65 17.87
N TYR A 25 16.99 -20.08 16.97
CA TYR A 25 17.35 -21.04 15.92
C TYR A 25 18.07 -20.35 14.76
N GLN A 26 17.71 -19.11 14.42
CA GLN A 26 18.39 -18.29 13.41
C GLN A 26 19.77 -17.77 13.87
N GLY A 27 20.06 -17.85 15.17
CA GLY A 27 21.30 -17.34 15.78
C GLY A 27 21.26 -15.84 16.09
N THR A 28 20.12 -15.17 15.89
CA THR A 28 19.91 -13.74 16.13
C THR A 28 19.63 -13.47 17.61
N LEU A 29 20.69 -13.33 18.41
CA LEU A 29 20.57 -13.27 19.88
C LEU A 29 20.41 -11.84 20.46
N GLN A 30 20.43 -10.78 19.64
CA GLN A 30 20.24 -9.37 20.06
C GLN A 30 19.08 -8.69 19.30
N HIS A 31 18.58 -7.60 19.88
CA HIS A 31 17.67 -6.65 19.21
C HIS A 31 18.35 -5.84 18.07
N HIS A 32 19.65 -6.03 17.85
CA HIS A 32 20.42 -5.40 16.79
C HIS A 32 21.25 -6.45 16.05
N THR A 33 21.22 -6.45 14.71
CA THR A 33 22.41 -6.51 13.82
C THR A 33 21.99 -6.61 12.35
N GLN A 34 21.77 -5.46 11.69
CA GLN A 34 21.82 -5.36 10.22
C GLN A 34 23.19 -4.90 9.68
N SER A 35 24.23 -4.90 10.52
CA SER A 35 25.61 -4.87 10.03
C SER A 35 25.85 -6.09 9.13
N GLU A 36 25.97 -5.87 7.82
CA GLU A 36 26.25 -6.93 6.84
C GLU A 36 27.56 -7.69 7.12
N ASN A 37 28.47 -7.09 7.90
CA ASN A 37 29.72 -7.73 8.32
C ASN A 37 29.61 -8.56 9.60
N GLU A 38 28.71 -8.23 10.53
CA GLU A 38 28.55 -8.98 11.82
C GLU A 38 27.47 -10.06 11.78
N SER A 39 26.33 -9.81 11.12
CA SER A 39 25.28 -10.81 10.90
C SER A 39 25.85 -12.07 10.21
N ARG A 40 26.72 -11.83 9.24
CA ARG A 40 27.52 -12.83 8.52
C ARG A 40 28.50 -13.63 9.38
N ALA A 41 28.74 -13.30 10.65
CA ALA A 41 29.59 -14.09 11.54
C ALA A 41 28.82 -15.17 12.34
N GLN A 42 27.48 -15.08 12.40
CA GLN A 42 26.68 -15.81 13.40
C GLN A 42 25.87 -16.99 12.85
N SER A 43 25.73 -17.15 11.53
CA SER A 43 24.93 -18.25 10.97
C SER A 43 25.53 -19.64 11.27
N CYS A 44 24.67 -20.66 11.35
CA CYS A 44 25.06 -21.97 11.85
C CYS A 44 26.24 -22.59 11.08
N PHE A 45 26.33 -22.37 9.76
CA PHE A 45 27.45 -22.87 8.96
C PHE A 45 28.75 -22.08 9.17
N ARG A 46 28.69 -20.76 9.42
CA ARG A 46 29.87 -19.93 9.71
C ARG A 46 30.58 -20.44 10.97
N LEU A 47 29.80 -20.77 12.00
CA LEU A 47 30.27 -21.31 13.27
C LEU A 47 30.84 -22.75 13.16
N ARG A 48 30.71 -23.41 12.00
CA ARG A 48 31.24 -24.77 11.74
C ARG A 48 32.73 -24.78 11.38
N GLY A 49 33.31 -23.63 11.02
CA GLY A 49 34.66 -23.50 10.49
C GLY A 49 34.74 -23.86 8.99
N THR A 50 35.81 -24.53 8.57
CA THR A 50 36.16 -24.81 7.16
C THR A 50 35.27 -25.84 6.45
N ARG A 51 34.20 -26.32 7.07
CA ARG A 51 33.34 -27.40 6.52
C ARG A 51 32.14 -26.82 5.76
N PRO A 52 31.99 -27.05 4.44
CA PRO A 52 30.87 -26.53 3.66
C PRO A 52 29.51 -27.05 4.17
N ALA A 53 28.44 -26.30 3.88
CA ALA A 53 27.08 -26.71 4.17
C ALA A 53 26.71 -27.99 3.37
N PRO A 54 25.86 -28.88 3.92
CA PRO A 54 25.22 -29.92 3.11
C PRO A 54 24.19 -29.30 2.18
N ASP A 55 24.09 -29.79 0.95
CA ASP A 55 23.15 -29.28 -0.06
C ASP A 55 21.69 -29.34 0.45
N GLY A 56 20.95 -28.24 0.30
CA GLY A 56 19.53 -28.15 0.66
C GLY A 56 19.20 -27.95 2.15
N VAL A 57 20.19 -27.69 3.01
CA VAL A 57 19.97 -27.38 4.45
C VAL A 57 20.06 -25.88 4.69
N GLY A 58 19.04 -25.29 5.33
CA GLY A 58 19.01 -23.86 5.67
C GLY A 58 20.00 -23.45 6.78
N ASP A 59 20.22 -22.15 6.93
CA ASP A 59 21.24 -21.55 7.82
C ASP A 59 20.97 -21.67 9.34
N ASP A 60 19.84 -22.26 9.72
CA ASP A 60 19.34 -22.40 11.10
C ASP A 60 20.12 -23.45 11.94
N HIS A 61 20.17 -23.21 13.24
CA HIS A 61 20.61 -24.16 14.25
C HIS A 61 19.60 -25.29 14.47
N ASP A 62 20.06 -26.52 14.27
CA ASP A 62 19.28 -27.74 14.50
C ASP A 62 19.58 -28.32 15.88
N LEU A 63 18.81 -27.89 16.88
CA LEU A 63 19.03 -28.20 18.30
C LEU A 63 18.43 -29.54 18.73
N ILE A 64 19.31 -30.46 19.14
CA ILE A 64 18.97 -31.77 19.72
C ILE A 64 19.26 -31.80 21.23
N GLN A 65 18.33 -32.35 22.00
CA GLN A 65 18.42 -32.39 23.46
C GLN A 65 19.56 -33.30 23.95
N VAL A 66 20.27 -32.88 25.01
CA VAL A 66 21.21 -33.69 25.80
C VAL A 66 20.45 -34.20 27.05
N PRO A 67 19.98 -35.46 27.09
CA PRO A 67 19.02 -35.89 28.11
C PRO A 67 19.58 -35.92 29.54
N SER A 68 20.87 -36.22 29.73
CA SER A 68 21.53 -36.28 31.03
C SER A 68 21.65 -34.93 31.75
N GLN A 69 21.55 -33.83 30.99
CA GLN A 69 21.67 -32.45 31.45
C GLN A 69 20.35 -31.67 31.30
N THR A 70 19.23 -32.35 31.03
CA THR A 70 17.90 -31.74 30.88
C THR A 70 16.98 -32.19 32.01
N HIS A 71 16.46 -31.25 32.80
CA HIS A 71 15.66 -31.56 33.98
C HIS A 71 14.79 -30.39 34.45
N GLY A 72 13.57 -30.65 34.91
CA GLY A 72 12.71 -29.63 35.54
C GLY A 72 12.48 -28.43 34.62
N SER A 73 13.06 -27.27 34.99
CA SER A 73 13.03 -26.03 34.21
C SER A 73 14.34 -25.71 33.47
N VAL A 74 15.13 -26.73 33.13
CA VAL A 74 16.38 -26.63 32.36
C VAL A 74 16.34 -27.59 31.16
N ILE A 75 16.60 -27.08 29.96
CA ILE A 75 16.86 -27.87 28.74
C ILE A 75 18.28 -27.59 28.27
N SER A 76 19.11 -28.63 28.20
CA SER A 76 20.45 -28.58 27.62
C SER A 76 20.44 -29.24 26.24
N CYS A 77 21.07 -28.62 25.25
CA CYS A 77 21.04 -29.12 23.88
C CYS A 77 22.28 -28.74 23.05
N LEU A 78 22.46 -29.46 21.95
CA LEU A 78 23.57 -29.38 21.01
C LEU A 78 23.02 -29.08 19.62
N CYS A 79 23.63 -28.14 18.89
CA CYS A 79 23.34 -27.99 17.47
C CYS A 79 24.03 -29.10 16.64
N ARG A 80 23.27 -29.84 15.82
CA ARG A 80 23.82 -30.95 14.99
C ARG A 80 24.91 -30.50 14.02
N TYR A 81 24.81 -29.29 13.45
CA TYR A 81 25.73 -28.81 12.42
C TYR A 81 26.96 -28.08 12.97
N CYS A 82 26.79 -27.00 13.77
CA CYS A 82 27.90 -26.20 14.30
C CYS A 82 28.54 -26.77 15.58
N ARG A 83 27.86 -27.69 16.27
CA ARG A 83 28.30 -28.33 17.54
C ARG A 83 28.36 -27.42 18.76
N TYR A 84 27.80 -26.20 18.70
CA TYR A 84 27.65 -25.34 19.87
C TYR A 84 26.55 -25.88 20.80
N HIS A 85 26.72 -25.62 22.10
CA HIS A 85 25.78 -26.06 23.14
C HIS A 85 24.99 -24.88 23.67
N PHE A 86 23.68 -25.06 23.76
CA PHE A 86 22.70 -24.08 24.22
C PHE A 86 22.00 -24.64 25.46
N VAL A 87 21.91 -23.85 26.52
CA VAL A 87 21.19 -24.22 27.75
C VAL A 87 20.14 -23.16 28.06
N PHE A 88 18.88 -23.60 28.09
CA PHE A 88 17.72 -22.80 28.42
C PHE A 88 17.30 -23.11 29.86
N GLU A 89 17.21 -22.11 30.71
CA GLU A 89 16.80 -22.24 32.12
C GLU A 89 15.73 -21.19 32.44
N TRP A 90 14.58 -21.60 32.97
CA TRP A 90 13.45 -20.70 33.23
C TRP A 90 12.91 -20.80 34.66
N TRP A 91 12.27 -19.73 35.13
CA TRP A 91 11.60 -19.68 36.42
C TRP A 91 10.50 -18.61 36.45
N SER A 92 9.48 -18.85 37.28
CA SER A 92 8.41 -17.88 37.56
C SER A 92 8.75 -17.07 38.82
N PRO A 93 8.29 -15.80 38.94
CA PRO A 93 8.44 -15.03 40.17
C PRO A 93 7.63 -15.66 41.31
N SER A 94 8.16 -15.63 42.53
CA SER A 94 7.69 -16.42 43.66
C SER A 94 6.39 -15.93 44.34
N THR A 95 5.85 -14.77 43.94
CA THR A 95 4.66 -14.17 44.58
C THR A 95 3.84 -13.32 43.59
N ALA A 96 2.76 -13.86 43.02
CA ALA A 96 1.55 -13.14 42.59
C ALA A 96 0.48 -14.09 42.02
N THR A 97 -0.78 -13.69 42.11
CA THR A 97 -1.79 -14.09 41.11
C THR A 97 -1.38 -13.50 39.77
N VAL A 98 -0.90 -14.33 38.85
CA VAL A 98 -0.38 -13.89 37.56
C VAL A 98 -1.54 -13.46 36.64
N PRO A 99 -1.50 -12.27 36.02
CA PRO A 99 -2.47 -11.89 34.99
C PRO A 99 -2.39 -12.84 33.79
N ALA A 100 -3.54 -13.35 33.34
CA ALA A 100 -3.62 -14.07 32.08
C ALA A 100 -3.29 -13.11 30.91
N HIS A 101 -2.55 -13.61 29.93
CA HIS A 101 -2.15 -12.84 28.75
C HIS A 101 -2.01 -13.76 27.54
N HIS A 102 -2.19 -13.23 26.33
CA HIS A 102 -2.21 -14.02 25.08
C HIS A 102 -0.93 -14.83 24.86
N GLN A 103 0.24 -14.17 24.99
CA GLN A 103 1.55 -14.82 24.89
C GLN A 103 2.58 -14.08 25.74
N HIS A 104 3.61 -14.77 26.24
CA HIS A 104 4.75 -14.09 26.86
C HIS A 104 5.45 -13.17 25.85
N HIS A 105 5.45 -11.87 26.15
CA HIS A 105 6.27 -10.88 25.47
C HIS A 105 7.53 -10.58 26.30
N PHE A 106 8.70 -10.93 25.76
CA PHE A 106 10.00 -10.92 26.42
C PHE A 106 10.85 -9.73 26.00
N VAL A 107 11.52 -9.11 26.97
CA VAL A 107 12.58 -8.10 26.78
C VAL A 107 13.87 -8.58 27.43
N ILE A 108 15.04 -8.15 26.91
CA ILE A 108 16.32 -8.41 27.58
C ILE A 108 16.39 -7.59 28.88
N VAL A 109 16.78 -8.23 29.98
CA VAL A 109 16.97 -7.54 31.26
C VAL A 109 18.25 -6.69 31.18
N GLY A 110 18.15 -5.38 31.46
CA GLY A 110 19.26 -4.44 31.34
C GLY A 110 20.53 -4.90 32.06
N GLY A 111 21.67 -4.88 31.36
CA GLY A 111 22.96 -5.32 31.89
C GLY A 111 23.14 -6.84 32.04
N SER A 112 22.27 -7.67 31.45
CA SER A 112 22.34 -9.14 31.54
C SER A 112 22.70 -9.86 30.23
N ASP A 113 23.15 -9.11 29.21
CA ASP A 113 23.64 -9.64 27.94
C ASP A 113 25.16 -9.50 27.85
N GLU A 114 25.89 -10.59 28.13
CA GLU A 114 27.36 -10.66 28.10
C GLU A 114 27.77 -11.35 26.79
N SER A 115 28.42 -10.62 25.88
CA SER A 115 28.44 -10.95 24.43
C SER A 115 29.66 -11.72 23.91
N PHE A 116 29.46 -12.32 22.74
CA PHE A 116 30.53 -12.81 21.85
C PHE A 116 31.25 -11.64 21.15
N GLY A 117 32.57 -11.77 21.05
CA GLY A 117 33.43 -11.11 20.08
C GLY A 117 34.84 -11.62 20.33
N GLN A 118 35.63 -11.92 19.30
CA GLN A 118 36.96 -12.54 19.52
C GLN A 118 37.92 -11.61 20.29
N GLU A 119 37.75 -10.30 20.18
CA GLU A 119 38.57 -9.29 20.89
C GLU A 119 37.86 -8.64 22.09
N THR A 120 36.52 -8.68 22.15
CA THR A 120 35.71 -8.05 23.21
C THR A 120 35.14 -9.05 24.23
N GLY A 121 34.73 -10.24 23.77
CA GLY A 121 34.18 -11.30 24.63
C GLY A 121 35.21 -11.92 25.58
N GLU A 122 36.48 -12.05 25.16
CA GLU A 122 37.59 -12.42 26.06
C GLU A 122 37.75 -11.42 27.22
N ARG A 123 37.35 -10.16 26.99
CA ARG A 123 37.52 -9.03 27.90
C ARG A 123 36.38 -8.89 28.91
N VAL A 124 35.17 -9.36 28.57
CA VAL A 124 33.97 -9.31 29.44
C VAL A 124 33.82 -10.58 30.28
N LEU A 125 33.94 -11.77 29.66
CA LEU A 125 33.81 -13.06 30.36
C LEU A 125 35.09 -13.50 31.09
N GLY A 126 36.13 -12.65 31.11
CA GLY A 126 37.45 -12.91 31.71
C GLY A 126 37.51 -13.02 33.24
N GLN A 127 36.39 -13.13 33.95
CA GLN A 127 36.38 -13.44 35.38
C GLN A 127 36.64 -14.94 35.62
N GLU A 128 37.31 -15.28 36.73
CA GLU A 128 37.71 -16.66 37.11
C GLU A 128 36.55 -17.64 37.41
N ARG A 129 35.32 -17.29 37.00
CA ARG A 129 34.06 -17.92 37.41
C ARG A 129 33.65 -19.14 36.57
N TRP A 130 34.28 -19.34 35.41
CA TRP A 130 33.91 -20.39 34.44
C TRP A 130 35.13 -21.18 33.96
N ASN A 131 35.03 -22.51 33.98
CA ASN A 131 36.10 -23.41 33.54
C ASN A 131 36.14 -23.49 32.00
N LYS A 132 37.15 -22.84 31.39
CA LYS A 132 37.37 -22.80 29.93
C LYS A 132 37.48 -24.16 29.23
N ARG A 133 37.69 -25.28 29.96
CA ARG A 133 37.73 -26.64 29.39
C ARG A 133 36.36 -27.33 29.45
N THR A 134 35.71 -27.38 30.60
CA THR A 134 34.44 -28.11 30.78
C THR A 134 33.23 -27.29 30.30
N HIS A 135 33.25 -25.99 30.57
CA HIS A 135 32.19 -25.04 30.30
C HIS A 135 32.75 -23.76 29.65
N PRO A 136 33.20 -23.82 28.38
CA PRO A 136 33.62 -22.66 27.61
C PRO A 136 32.40 -21.79 27.25
N LEU A 137 31.87 -21.08 28.24
CA LEU A 137 30.78 -20.11 28.07
C LEU A 137 31.27 -18.97 27.19
N LEU A 138 30.44 -18.60 26.21
CA LEU A 138 30.72 -17.54 25.25
C LEU A 138 29.67 -16.43 25.28
N ARG A 139 28.47 -16.74 25.80
CA ARG A 139 27.41 -15.77 26.02
C ARG A 139 26.41 -16.20 27.07
N LEU A 140 25.91 -15.22 27.81
CA LEU A 140 24.82 -15.32 28.77
C LEU A 140 23.84 -14.18 28.49
N THR A 141 22.56 -14.51 28.30
CA THR A 141 21.49 -13.53 28.06
C THR A 141 20.28 -13.87 28.94
N ARG A 142 19.62 -12.87 29.54
CA ARG A 142 18.36 -13.08 30.29
C ARG A 142 17.22 -12.26 29.71
N TYR A 143 16.10 -12.94 29.56
CA TYR A 143 14.84 -12.40 29.06
C TYR A 143 13.80 -12.43 30.18
N GLN A 144 13.02 -11.36 30.31
CA GLN A 144 11.91 -11.29 31.26
C GLN A 144 10.61 -10.94 30.53
N CYS A 145 9.54 -11.64 30.87
CA CYS A 145 8.22 -11.34 30.35
C CYS A 145 7.67 -10.06 30.98
N THR A 146 7.35 -9.10 30.12
CA THR A 146 6.86 -7.74 30.43
C THR A 146 5.53 -7.68 31.18
N VAL A 147 4.75 -8.76 31.23
CA VAL A 147 3.42 -8.79 31.87
C VAL A 147 3.40 -9.63 33.16
N CYS A 148 3.96 -10.83 33.13
CA CYS A 148 3.92 -11.76 34.28
C CYS A 148 5.25 -11.91 35.03
N GLY A 149 6.34 -11.32 34.53
CA GLY A 149 7.67 -11.45 35.13
C GLY A 149 8.31 -12.84 34.99
N PHE A 150 7.76 -13.76 34.19
CA PHE A 150 8.38 -15.04 33.86
C PHE A 150 9.77 -14.81 33.25
N ASN A 151 10.79 -15.53 33.72
CA ASN A 151 12.18 -15.33 33.30
C ASN A 151 12.69 -16.53 32.49
N VAL A 152 13.51 -16.24 31.48
CA VAL A 152 14.29 -17.24 30.73
C VAL A 152 15.73 -16.78 30.64
N LYS A 153 16.67 -17.68 30.90
CA LYS A 153 18.12 -17.49 30.75
C LYS A 153 18.62 -18.42 29.65
N LEU A 154 19.40 -17.87 28.73
CA LEU A 154 20.11 -18.59 27.68
C LEU A 154 21.62 -18.51 27.94
N GLU A 155 22.27 -19.68 28.02
CA GLU A 155 23.73 -19.83 28.02
C GLU A 155 24.16 -20.50 26.71
N VAL A 156 25.13 -19.91 26.01
CA VAL A 156 25.72 -20.46 24.77
C VAL A 156 27.20 -20.73 24.98
N SER A 157 27.67 -21.94 24.65
CA SER A 157 29.04 -22.39 24.91
C SER A 157 29.65 -23.16 23.73
N ALA A 158 30.98 -23.09 23.63
CA ALA A 158 31.75 -23.66 22.51
C ALA A 158 31.59 -25.20 22.39
N PRO A 159 31.85 -25.77 21.20
CA PRO A 159 32.17 -27.19 21.08
C PRO A 159 33.37 -27.55 21.98
N ARG A 160 33.30 -28.68 22.67
CA ARG A 160 34.38 -29.21 23.52
C ARG A 160 35.47 -29.89 22.67
N LEU A 161 35.12 -30.36 21.47
CA LEU A 161 36.12 -30.78 20.48
C LEU A 161 36.34 -29.68 19.44
N ASP A 162 37.58 -29.20 19.32
CA ASP A 162 38.01 -28.35 18.20
C ASP A 162 37.78 -29.07 16.85
N SER A 163 37.32 -28.35 15.83
CA SER A 163 37.10 -28.90 14.49
C SER A 163 38.38 -29.52 13.90
N ARG A 164 39.58 -29.02 14.25
CA ARG A 164 40.87 -29.63 13.84
C ARG A 164 41.02 -31.09 14.29
N TRP A 165 40.41 -31.44 15.42
CA TRP A 165 40.39 -32.81 15.95
C TRP A 165 39.37 -33.71 15.27
N ILE A 166 38.25 -33.15 14.81
CA ILE A 166 37.31 -33.92 13.99
C ILE A 166 37.95 -34.17 12.61
N ASP A 167 38.50 -33.13 11.98
CA ASP A 167 39.13 -33.21 10.65
C ASP A 167 40.24 -34.27 10.62
N ILE A 168 41.21 -34.21 11.53
CA ILE A 168 42.31 -35.18 11.57
C ILE A 168 41.80 -36.61 11.81
N VAL A 169 40.85 -36.84 12.72
CA VAL A 169 40.29 -38.17 13.01
C VAL A 169 39.46 -38.71 11.83
N THR A 170 38.86 -37.82 11.01
CA THR A 170 38.12 -38.20 9.80
C THR A 170 38.97 -38.30 8.52
N ASP A 171 40.25 -37.91 8.53
CA ASP A 171 41.12 -37.97 7.34
C ASP A 171 41.44 -39.42 6.92
N VAL A 172 40.61 -39.92 6.00
CA VAL A 172 40.73 -41.22 5.31
C VAL A 172 42.08 -41.36 4.60
N SER A 173 42.65 -40.28 4.06
CA SER A 173 43.95 -40.30 3.36
C SER A 173 45.10 -40.45 4.34
N ARG A 174 45.07 -39.74 5.48
CA ARG A 174 46.01 -39.93 6.60
C ARG A 174 45.91 -41.34 7.18
N ALA A 175 44.71 -41.85 7.44
CA ALA A 175 44.54 -43.23 7.92
C ALA A 175 45.07 -44.27 6.91
N ARG A 176 44.89 -44.05 5.60
CA ARG A 176 45.52 -44.87 4.55
C ARG A 176 47.05 -44.78 4.55
N ARG A 177 47.65 -43.60 4.79
CA ARG A 177 49.12 -43.44 4.95
C ARG A 177 49.62 -44.19 6.18
N ASN A 178 48.95 -44.05 7.32
CA ASN A 178 49.29 -44.73 8.56
C ASN A 178 49.18 -46.26 8.42
N LEU A 179 48.15 -46.77 7.73
CA LEU A 179 48.05 -48.20 7.39
C LEU A 179 49.20 -48.66 6.50
N LYS A 180 49.54 -47.93 5.42
CA LYS A 180 50.67 -48.27 4.54
C LYS A 180 51.99 -48.33 5.30
N ARG A 181 52.26 -47.36 6.19
CA ARG A 181 53.46 -47.36 7.05
C ARG A 181 53.48 -48.58 7.98
N ALA A 182 52.39 -48.83 8.71
CA ALA A 182 52.31 -49.96 9.63
C ALA A 182 52.44 -51.33 8.94
N MET A 183 51.91 -51.47 7.72
CA MET A 183 52.07 -52.67 6.89
C MET A 183 53.50 -52.85 6.34
N ALA A 184 54.29 -51.79 6.21
CA ALA A 184 55.69 -51.86 5.80
C ALA A 184 56.63 -52.15 6.99
N GLU A 185 56.31 -51.60 8.17
CA GLU A 185 57.07 -51.80 9.42
C GLU A 185 56.87 -53.21 10.02
N ASP A 186 55.64 -53.76 9.94
CA ASP A 186 55.35 -55.12 10.42
C ASP A 186 54.38 -55.86 9.45
N PRO A 187 54.89 -56.35 8.31
CA PRO A 187 54.06 -57.03 7.29
C PRO A 187 53.37 -58.28 7.82
N ALA A 188 54.03 -59.03 8.71
CA ALA A 188 53.50 -60.26 9.29
C ALA A 188 52.22 -59.98 10.09
N ARG A 189 52.21 -58.92 10.89
CA ARG A 189 51.09 -58.55 11.75
C ARG A 189 49.87 -58.07 11.01
N PHE A 190 50.00 -57.49 9.81
CA PHE A 190 48.87 -57.04 8.99
C PHE A 190 48.44 -58.05 7.90
N SER A 191 49.11 -59.20 7.81
CA SER A 191 48.70 -60.30 6.93
C SER A 191 47.27 -60.79 7.23
N GLY A 192 46.53 -61.19 6.19
CA GLY A 192 45.19 -61.77 6.32
C GLY A 192 44.04 -60.80 6.69
N LEU A 193 44.24 -59.48 6.57
CA LEU A 193 43.13 -58.52 6.74
C LEU A 193 42.19 -58.54 5.51
N SER A 194 40.89 -58.68 5.76
CA SER A 194 39.86 -58.54 4.70
C SER A 194 39.65 -57.08 4.30
N ALA A 195 39.10 -56.86 3.10
CA ALA A 195 38.75 -55.53 2.59
C ALA A 195 37.89 -54.73 3.59
N ASP A 196 36.88 -55.37 4.21
CA ASP A 196 36.01 -54.73 5.21
C ASP A 196 36.77 -54.30 6.47
N LYS A 197 37.75 -55.09 6.92
CA LYS A 197 38.59 -54.74 8.08
C LYS A 197 39.50 -53.55 7.73
N ILE A 198 40.03 -53.51 6.51
CA ILE A 198 40.82 -52.38 6.01
C ILE A 198 39.93 -51.12 5.92
N ALA A 199 38.72 -51.22 5.37
CA ALA A 199 37.77 -50.11 5.30
C ALA A 199 37.41 -49.57 6.70
N LYS A 200 37.12 -50.46 7.67
CA LYS A 200 36.85 -50.07 9.07
C LYS A 200 38.07 -49.46 9.76
N LEU A 201 39.28 -49.98 9.53
CA LEU A 201 40.51 -49.39 10.06
C LEU A 201 40.77 -47.99 9.49
N VAL A 202 40.41 -47.73 8.23
CA VAL A 202 40.64 -46.45 7.57
C VAL A 202 39.57 -45.40 7.88
N ALA A 203 38.29 -45.78 7.92
CA ALA A 203 37.17 -44.83 8.07
C ALA A 203 36.56 -44.78 9.48
N GLY A 204 36.87 -45.73 10.37
CA GLY A 204 36.21 -45.90 11.66
C GLY A 204 36.70 -45.01 12.81
N GLY A 205 37.52 -43.98 12.57
CA GLY A 205 38.19 -43.19 13.61
C GLY A 205 37.24 -42.59 14.66
N LEU A 206 36.19 -41.88 14.22
CA LEU A 206 35.19 -41.30 15.13
C LEU A 206 34.39 -42.37 15.90
N ILE A 207 34.09 -43.51 15.27
CA ILE A 207 33.36 -44.62 15.91
C ILE A 207 34.19 -45.20 17.07
N THR A 208 35.49 -45.40 16.84
CA THR A 208 36.43 -45.84 17.90
C THR A 208 36.57 -44.78 18.99
N LEU A 209 36.63 -43.49 18.64
CA LEU A 209 36.70 -42.40 19.63
C LEU A 209 35.45 -42.36 20.51
N ASN A 210 34.24 -42.43 19.91
CA ASN A 210 32.97 -42.53 20.64
C ASN A 210 32.93 -43.73 21.61
N MET A 211 33.50 -44.87 21.20
CA MET A 211 33.65 -46.04 22.05
C MET A 211 34.63 -45.80 23.21
N TYR A 212 35.74 -45.10 23.00
CA TYR A 212 36.65 -44.70 24.08
C TYR A 212 35.99 -43.73 25.07
N ILE A 213 35.25 -42.71 24.61
CA ILE A 213 34.51 -41.79 25.49
C ILE A 213 33.40 -42.53 26.25
N THR A 214 32.67 -43.43 25.60
CA THR A 214 31.67 -44.27 26.28
C THR A 214 32.32 -45.20 27.33
N ASN A 215 33.52 -45.71 27.07
CA ASN A 215 34.27 -46.53 28.02
C ASN A 215 34.82 -45.75 29.22
N ILE A 216 35.08 -44.44 29.09
CA ILE A 216 35.35 -43.54 30.22
C ILE A 216 34.07 -43.45 31.08
N MET A 217 32.95 -43.09 30.44
CA MET A 217 31.67 -42.82 31.11
C MET A 217 30.92 -44.03 31.68
N SER A 218 31.38 -45.25 31.39
CA SER A 218 30.82 -46.50 31.94
C SER A 218 31.65 -47.03 33.13
N ASN A 219 32.50 -46.20 33.73
CA ASN A 219 33.26 -46.53 34.95
C ASN A 219 32.46 -46.14 36.22
N ASP A 220 31.17 -46.47 36.26
CA ASP A 220 30.26 -46.12 37.35
C ASP A 220 30.71 -46.74 38.68
N GLY A 221 31.36 -45.93 39.53
CA GLY A 221 31.36 -45.99 41.00
C GLY A 221 31.85 -47.25 41.73
N ASN A 222 32.06 -48.39 41.05
CA ASN A 222 32.35 -49.65 41.71
C ASN A 222 33.76 -49.65 42.33
N PRO A 223 33.90 -50.12 43.59
CA PRO A 223 35.21 -50.30 44.20
C PRO A 223 36.06 -51.30 43.38
N PRO A 224 37.40 -51.22 43.44
CA PRO A 224 38.30 -51.87 42.48
C PRO A 224 38.33 -53.40 42.64
N THR A 225 37.31 -54.06 42.10
CA THR A 225 37.17 -55.51 42.04
C THR A 225 37.36 -55.98 40.61
N SER A 226 38.60 -56.36 40.30
CA SER A 226 39.04 -57.17 39.15
C SER A 226 39.09 -56.58 37.72
N SER A 227 38.45 -55.45 37.39
CA SER A 227 38.71 -54.79 36.09
C SER A 227 39.88 -53.79 36.18
N GLY A 228 41.02 -54.12 35.56
CA GLY A 228 42.23 -53.30 35.57
C GLY A 228 42.06 -51.92 34.91
N GLU A 229 43.04 -51.05 35.14
CA GLU A 229 43.13 -49.72 34.54
C GLU A 229 43.02 -49.81 33.00
N LYS A 230 41.96 -49.21 32.43
CA LYS A 230 41.69 -49.26 30.99
C LYS A 230 42.82 -48.53 30.24
N LYS A 231 43.68 -49.30 29.57
CA LYS A 231 44.85 -48.81 28.85
C LYS A 231 44.85 -49.26 27.39
N ILE A 232 45.23 -48.35 26.49
CA ILE A 232 45.30 -48.59 25.05
C ILE A 232 46.76 -48.65 24.64
N SER A 233 47.23 -49.78 24.13
CA SER A 233 48.58 -49.95 23.57
C SER A 233 48.74 -49.06 22.33
N GLU A 234 49.83 -48.29 22.25
CA GLU A 234 50.23 -47.51 21.07
C GLU A 234 50.46 -48.42 19.86
N ARG A 235 50.93 -49.65 20.13
CA ARG A 235 51.04 -50.73 19.13
C ARG A 235 49.67 -51.30 18.67
N ASN A 236 48.53 -50.94 19.24
CA ASN A 236 47.23 -51.49 18.82
C ASN A 236 46.91 -51.14 17.34
N LYS A 237 46.57 -52.14 16.51
CA LYS A 237 46.30 -51.97 15.06
C LYS A 237 45.29 -50.86 14.74
N THR A 238 44.21 -50.79 15.51
CA THR A 238 43.15 -49.79 15.32
C THR A 238 43.64 -48.41 15.75
N PHE A 239 44.27 -48.31 16.93
CA PHE A 239 44.77 -47.04 17.45
C PHE A 239 45.87 -46.43 16.57
N MET A 240 46.84 -47.25 16.18
CA MET A 240 47.97 -46.86 15.32
C MET A 240 47.52 -46.33 13.95
N VAL A 241 46.50 -46.95 13.34
CA VAL A 241 46.03 -46.58 12.00
C VAL A 241 45.08 -45.38 12.05
N GLN A 242 44.13 -45.35 13.00
CA GLN A 242 43.10 -44.31 13.08
C GLN A 242 43.56 -43.02 13.78
N PHE A 243 44.49 -43.11 14.72
CA PHE A 243 44.97 -41.96 15.50
C PHE A 243 46.45 -41.74 15.27
N GLY A 244 47.29 -42.71 15.66
CA GLY A 244 48.74 -42.56 15.60
C GLY A 244 49.28 -41.38 16.44
N PRO A 245 50.56 -41.02 16.28
CA PRO A 245 51.18 -39.92 17.03
C PRO A 245 50.60 -38.54 16.67
N GLU A 246 50.04 -38.39 15.46
CA GLU A 246 49.47 -37.14 14.96
C GLU A 246 48.22 -36.70 15.75
N CYS A 247 47.56 -37.62 16.45
CA CYS A 247 46.41 -37.34 17.32
C CYS A 247 46.76 -37.28 18.82
N GLU A 248 48.05 -37.29 19.19
CA GLU A 248 48.46 -37.36 20.60
C GLU A 248 47.93 -36.18 21.44
N GLU A 249 47.94 -34.96 20.90
CA GLU A 249 47.42 -33.75 21.57
C GLU A 249 45.92 -33.89 21.92
N LEU A 250 45.11 -34.53 21.06
CA LEU A 250 43.70 -34.83 21.33
C LEU A 250 43.54 -35.78 22.52
N PHE A 251 44.34 -36.85 22.60
CA PHE A 251 44.24 -37.79 23.73
C PHE A 251 44.68 -37.14 25.05
N PHE A 252 45.71 -36.29 25.04
CA PHE A 252 46.09 -35.52 26.24
C PHE A 252 45.03 -34.48 26.62
N TYR A 253 44.43 -33.79 25.65
CA TYR A 253 43.30 -32.88 25.89
C TYR A 253 42.09 -33.60 26.53
N LEU A 254 41.81 -34.83 26.10
CA LEU A 254 40.79 -35.71 26.69
C LEU A 254 41.21 -36.31 28.05
N GLY A 255 42.40 -36.00 28.57
CA GLY A 255 42.86 -36.42 29.89
C GLY A 255 43.54 -37.81 29.94
N PHE A 256 43.84 -38.42 28.79
CA PHE A 256 44.65 -39.65 28.76
C PHE A 256 46.11 -39.34 29.14
N LYS A 257 46.81 -40.31 29.73
CA LYS A 257 48.22 -40.18 30.12
C LYS A 257 49.06 -41.26 29.45
N LYS A 258 50.17 -40.89 28.83
CA LYS A 258 51.12 -41.85 28.23
C LYS A 258 51.98 -42.48 29.33
N ARG A 259 52.10 -43.80 29.35
CA ARG A 259 52.92 -44.57 30.31
C ARG A 259 53.71 -45.65 29.58
N HIS A 260 55.00 -45.74 29.87
CA HIS A 260 55.88 -46.78 29.35
C HIS A 260 55.85 -47.99 30.30
N GLU A 261 55.55 -49.18 29.76
CA GLU A 261 55.52 -50.43 30.53
C GLU A 261 56.19 -51.54 29.70
N ALA A 262 57.39 -51.96 30.13
CA ALA A 262 58.25 -52.93 29.42
C ALA A 262 58.56 -52.52 27.95
N GLU A 263 58.14 -53.32 26.97
CA GLU A 263 58.41 -53.11 25.54
C GLU A 263 57.31 -52.36 24.77
N ASP A 264 56.33 -51.77 25.47
CA ASP A 264 55.22 -51.05 24.84
C ASP A 264 54.84 -49.79 25.61
N VAL A 265 54.12 -48.90 24.93
CA VAL A 265 53.67 -47.63 25.48
C VAL A 265 52.15 -47.61 25.46
N TYR A 266 51.56 -47.14 26.55
CA TYR A 266 50.12 -47.21 26.78
C TYR A 266 49.53 -45.82 27.04
N TYR A 267 48.39 -45.54 26.40
CA TYR A 267 47.51 -44.43 26.76
C TYR A 267 46.54 -44.91 27.85
N ILE A 268 46.76 -44.42 29.07
CA ILE A 268 45.94 -44.65 30.25
C ILE A 268 44.69 -43.79 30.15
N SER A 269 43.50 -44.39 30.21
CA SER A 269 42.21 -43.68 30.27
C SER A 269 42.12 -42.80 31.52
N PRO A 270 41.53 -41.59 31.44
CA PRO A 270 41.13 -40.85 32.64
C PRO A 270 40.12 -41.67 33.46
N ARG A 271 40.06 -41.37 34.77
CA ARG A 271 38.99 -41.83 35.66
C ARG A 271 38.01 -40.70 35.88
N GLU A 272 36.73 -41.05 35.90
CA GLU A 272 35.66 -40.11 36.17
C GLU A 272 35.46 -39.92 37.69
N PRO A 273 35.11 -38.71 38.16
CA PRO A 273 34.56 -38.54 39.51
C PRO A 273 33.18 -39.23 39.64
N PRO A 274 32.81 -39.78 40.81
CA PRO A 274 31.51 -40.43 40.99
C PRO A 274 30.33 -39.47 40.76
N GLN A 275 29.22 -40.00 40.23
CA GLN A 275 27.96 -39.24 40.17
C GLN A 275 27.43 -38.98 41.58
N ASP A 276 27.26 -37.70 41.94
CA ASP A 276 27.05 -37.25 43.31
C ASP A 276 25.57 -37.38 43.77
N GLY A 277 25.04 -38.60 43.71
CA GLY A 277 23.70 -39.00 44.19
C GLY A 277 22.48 -38.38 43.48
N GLY A 278 22.67 -37.33 42.68
CA GLY A 278 21.63 -36.58 41.98
C GLY A 278 21.25 -37.19 40.62
N LYS A 279 20.00 -36.95 40.21
CA LYS A 279 19.44 -37.39 38.90
C LYS A 279 19.99 -36.61 37.70
N THR A 280 20.88 -35.65 37.91
CA THR A 280 21.21 -34.57 36.96
C THR A 280 22.70 -34.21 37.06
N THR A 281 23.40 -34.17 35.93
CA THR A 281 24.85 -33.85 35.88
C THR A 281 25.10 -32.34 36.05
N ASP A 282 26.06 -31.95 36.90
CA ASP A 282 26.50 -30.55 37.01
C ASP A 282 27.20 -30.08 35.72
N ARG A 283 26.71 -28.96 35.15
CA ARG A 283 27.15 -28.34 33.88
C ARG A 283 28.63 -27.95 33.84
N GLN A 284 29.28 -27.74 34.99
CA GLN A 284 30.72 -27.41 35.06
C GLN A 284 31.62 -28.63 35.30
N SER A 285 31.05 -29.82 35.55
CA SER A 285 31.80 -31.03 35.90
C SER A 285 32.57 -31.66 34.73
N GLU A 286 33.57 -32.48 35.04
CA GLU A 286 34.26 -33.32 34.05
C GLU A 286 33.32 -34.35 33.40
N ARG A 287 32.24 -34.78 34.07
CA ARG A 287 31.24 -35.68 33.48
C ARG A 287 30.42 -34.95 32.41
N ALA A 288 29.95 -33.72 32.67
CA ALA A 288 29.30 -32.91 31.64
C ALA A 288 30.21 -32.67 30.42
N PHE A 289 31.52 -32.47 30.63
CA PHE A 289 32.49 -32.40 29.54
C PHE A 289 32.49 -33.67 28.66
N PHE A 290 32.59 -34.86 29.24
CA PHE A 290 32.57 -36.11 28.46
C PHE A 290 31.22 -36.41 27.80
N GLU A 291 30.10 -36.06 28.43
CA GLU A 291 28.76 -36.17 27.83
C GLU A 291 28.61 -35.24 26.60
N ASN A 292 29.14 -34.03 26.70
CA ASN A 292 29.12 -33.04 25.61
C ASN A 292 30.04 -33.48 24.46
N VAL A 293 31.27 -33.90 24.77
CA VAL A 293 32.20 -34.51 23.80
C VAL A 293 31.57 -35.73 23.09
N LYS A 294 30.88 -36.61 23.81
CA LYS A 294 30.18 -37.75 23.20
C LYS A 294 29.09 -37.28 22.25
N SER A 295 28.26 -36.34 22.67
CA SER A 295 27.16 -35.80 21.86
C SER A 295 27.68 -35.16 20.57
N GLU A 296 28.79 -34.42 20.63
CA GLU A 296 29.47 -33.82 19.48
C GLU A 296 30.06 -34.86 18.52
N ILE A 297 30.61 -35.97 19.03
CA ILE A 297 31.10 -37.05 18.16
C ILE A 297 29.90 -37.74 17.48
N GLN A 298 28.81 -37.99 18.23
CA GLN A 298 27.62 -38.65 17.72
C GLN A 298 26.89 -37.81 16.64
N SER A 299 26.89 -36.48 16.74
CA SER A 299 26.31 -35.61 15.70
C SER A 299 27.10 -35.62 14.38
N VAL A 300 28.36 -36.06 14.37
CA VAL A 300 29.18 -36.15 13.15
C VAL A 300 29.10 -37.54 12.48
N ILE A 301 28.88 -38.62 13.24
CA ILE A 301 29.08 -40.01 12.75
C ILE A 301 28.09 -40.47 11.66
N HIS A 302 26.86 -39.95 11.62
CA HIS A 302 25.82 -40.22 10.61
C HIS A 302 25.84 -41.62 9.96
N GLN A 303 25.65 -42.66 10.78
CA GLN A 303 25.21 -43.98 10.34
C GLN A 303 23.99 -44.41 11.16
N PRO A 304 23.07 -45.22 10.61
CA PRO A 304 22.03 -45.90 11.38
C PRO A 304 22.68 -46.99 12.24
N MET A 305 23.32 -46.59 13.33
CA MET A 305 23.80 -47.48 14.38
C MET A 305 22.59 -48.25 14.94
N PRO A 306 22.62 -49.59 14.96
CA PRO A 306 21.71 -50.35 15.81
C PRO A 306 22.00 -49.89 17.25
N GLN A 307 21.00 -49.27 17.88
CA GLN A 307 21.07 -48.76 19.26
C GLN A 307 22.04 -47.58 19.49
N LEU A 308 21.82 -46.45 18.79
CA LEU A 308 21.73 -45.21 19.58
C LEU A 308 20.53 -45.39 20.52
N VAL A 309 20.76 -45.35 21.83
CA VAL A 309 19.74 -45.71 22.85
C VAL A 309 18.54 -44.75 22.88
N THR A 310 18.67 -43.58 22.24
CA THR A 310 17.59 -42.62 22.02
C THR A 310 17.64 -42.08 20.61
N THR A 311 16.50 -42.05 19.92
CA THR A 311 16.27 -41.16 18.77
C THR A 311 16.56 -39.72 19.18
N PRO A 312 17.18 -38.88 18.33
CA PRO A 312 17.40 -37.48 18.65
C PRO A 312 16.08 -36.80 19.03
N ILE A 313 16.02 -36.20 20.22
CA ILE A 313 14.82 -35.50 20.70
C ILE A 313 14.93 -34.04 20.24
N PRO A 314 14.03 -33.54 19.36
CA PRO A 314 14.05 -32.16 18.92
C PRO A 314 13.65 -31.23 20.07
N VAL A 315 14.36 -30.11 20.21
CA VAL A 315 14.20 -29.20 21.36
C VAL A 315 12.98 -28.29 21.22
N ARG A 316 12.60 -27.92 19.98
CA ARG A 316 11.56 -26.92 19.69
C ARG A 316 10.22 -27.19 20.41
N PRO A 317 9.61 -28.39 20.36
CA PRO A 317 8.34 -28.64 21.06
C PRO A 317 8.47 -28.54 22.59
N GLY A 318 9.66 -28.82 23.14
CA GLY A 318 9.95 -28.67 24.57
C GLY A 318 9.99 -27.19 24.99
N LEU A 319 10.62 -26.33 24.17
CA LEU A 319 10.65 -24.89 24.40
C LEU A 319 9.28 -24.24 24.19
N GLU A 320 8.57 -24.59 23.11
CA GLU A 320 7.22 -24.08 22.85
C GLU A 320 6.27 -24.39 24.01
N LYS A 321 6.37 -25.59 24.59
CA LYS A 321 5.62 -25.98 25.80
C LYS A 321 6.09 -25.25 27.06
N ALA A 322 7.41 -25.09 27.25
CA ALA A 322 7.98 -24.40 28.41
C ALA A 322 7.63 -22.90 28.46
N LEU A 323 7.53 -22.26 27.29
CA LEU A 323 7.17 -20.85 27.13
C LEU A 323 5.69 -20.63 26.78
N GLY A 324 4.83 -21.62 27.00
CA GLY A 324 3.37 -21.48 26.86
C GLY A 324 2.89 -21.05 25.47
N CYS A 325 3.62 -21.42 24.41
CA CYS A 325 3.31 -21.04 23.03
C CYS A 325 3.11 -22.22 22.05
N ALA A 326 3.09 -23.46 22.56
CA ALA A 326 2.84 -24.66 21.77
C ALA A 326 1.42 -24.70 21.15
N ASP A 327 0.42 -24.22 21.89
CA ASP A 327 -1.00 -24.30 21.51
C ASP A 327 -1.52 -22.99 20.83
N ILE A 328 -0.63 -22.06 20.50
CA ILE A 328 -1.01 -20.79 19.84
C ILE A 328 -1.33 -21.05 18.37
N PRO A 329 -2.46 -20.52 17.83
CA PRO A 329 -2.80 -20.63 16.42
C PRO A 329 -1.67 -20.10 15.51
N LYS A 330 -1.21 -20.95 14.59
CA LYS A 330 -0.22 -20.58 13.56
C LYS A 330 -0.94 -20.42 12.24
N VAL A 331 -0.86 -19.22 11.66
CA VAL A 331 -1.37 -18.91 10.32
C VAL A 331 -0.27 -19.25 9.29
N PRO A 332 -0.60 -19.82 8.12
CA PRO A 332 0.38 -20.02 7.05
C PRO A 332 1.06 -18.69 6.67
N SER A 333 2.39 -18.69 6.56
CA SER A 333 3.13 -17.52 6.09
C SER A 333 2.69 -17.16 4.67
N ARG A 334 2.21 -15.93 4.46
CA ARG A 334 1.80 -15.42 3.14
C ARG A 334 3.02 -14.82 2.45
N GLU A 335 3.30 -15.25 1.22
CA GLU A 335 4.54 -14.92 0.47
C GLU A 335 4.72 -13.42 0.13
N LYS A 336 3.70 -12.57 0.39
CA LYS A 336 3.67 -11.15 -0.01
C LYS A 336 4.08 -10.14 1.07
N HIS A 337 4.33 -10.55 2.32
CA HIS A 337 4.70 -9.63 3.39
C HIS A 337 6.22 -9.46 3.51
N ASP A 338 6.71 -8.22 3.69
CA ASP A 338 8.10 -7.97 4.06
C ASP A 338 8.40 -8.51 5.48
N PRO A 339 9.40 -9.40 5.66
CA PRO A 339 9.82 -9.90 6.96
C PRO A 339 10.21 -8.82 7.98
N HIS A 340 10.62 -7.63 7.53
CA HIS A 340 11.00 -6.51 8.38
C HIS A 340 9.88 -6.06 9.33
N TYR A 341 8.62 -6.04 8.87
CA TYR A 341 7.50 -5.60 9.71
C TYR A 341 7.19 -6.59 10.85
N PHE A 342 7.33 -7.90 10.59
CA PHE A 342 7.23 -8.92 11.65
C PHE A 342 8.35 -8.77 12.68
N TYR A 343 9.57 -8.47 12.22
CA TYR A 343 10.72 -8.19 13.09
C TYR A 343 10.49 -6.93 13.96
N LEU A 344 9.97 -5.83 13.39
CA LEU A 344 9.64 -4.61 14.14
C LEU A 344 8.60 -4.87 15.23
N LEU A 345 7.51 -5.60 14.93
CA LEU A 345 6.53 -5.99 15.96
C LEU A 345 7.05 -7.06 16.93
N GLY A 346 8.19 -7.71 16.65
CA GLY A 346 8.70 -8.81 17.46
C GLY A 346 7.84 -10.08 17.37
N ALA A 347 7.17 -10.29 16.24
CA ALA A 347 6.24 -11.38 15.96
C ALA A 347 6.79 -12.35 14.88
N SER A 348 6.27 -13.58 14.83
CA SER A 348 6.58 -14.55 13.76
C SER A 348 5.78 -14.24 12.49
N PRO A 349 6.28 -14.53 11.27
CA PRO A 349 5.47 -14.53 10.05
C PRO A 349 4.20 -15.42 10.14
N SER A 350 4.26 -16.45 10.99
CA SER A 350 3.14 -17.37 11.25
C SER A 350 2.16 -16.92 12.35
N SER A 351 2.30 -15.69 12.86
CA SER A 351 1.43 -15.17 13.92
C SER A 351 -0.02 -14.99 13.45
N SER A 352 -0.96 -15.31 14.33
CA SER A 352 -2.36 -14.92 14.21
C SER A 352 -2.56 -13.42 14.41
N GLU A 353 -3.73 -12.95 14.01
CA GLU A 353 -4.14 -11.56 14.02
C GLU A 353 -4.20 -11.02 15.46
N GLU A 354 -4.67 -11.80 16.44
CA GLU A 354 -4.61 -11.43 17.86
C GLU A 354 -3.18 -11.39 18.39
N SER A 355 -2.29 -12.28 17.91
CA SER A 355 -0.86 -12.20 18.25
C SER A 355 -0.20 -10.95 17.68
N LEU A 356 -0.62 -10.46 16.50
CA LEU A 356 -0.12 -9.20 15.93
C LEU A 356 -0.65 -7.97 16.68
N LYS A 357 -1.94 -7.95 17.06
CA LYS A 357 -2.52 -6.90 17.95
C LYS A 357 -1.77 -6.86 19.28
N TRP A 358 -1.60 -8.02 19.92
CA TRP A 358 -0.88 -8.17 21.18
C TRP A 358 0.59 -7.74 21.06
N ALA A 359 1.27 -8.12 19.98
CA ALA A 359 2.64 -7.68 19.69
C ALA A 359 2.73 -6.15 19.66
N TYR A 360 1.91 -5.49 18.84
CA TYR A 360 1.86 -4.02 18.76
C TYR A 360 1.65 -3.36 20.14
N GLU A 361 0.62 -3.79 20.89
CA GLU A 361 0.35 -3.21 22.21
C GLU A 361 1.54 -3.34 23.16
N ARG A 362 2.21 -4.50 23.14
CA ARG A 362 3.36 -4.75 24.01
C ARG A 362 4.60 -3.97 23.57
N GLN A 363 4.81 -3.77 22.27
CA GLN A 363 5.87 -2.90 21.77
C GLN A 363 5.65 -1.45 22.20
N VAL A 364 4.46 -0.89 21.96
CA VAL A 364 4.13 0.49 22.36
C VAL A 364 4.18 0.70 23.88
N ALA A 365 3.83 -0.31 24.68
CA ALA A 365 3.91 -0.23 26.14
C ALA A 365 5.35 -0.28 26.71
N VAL A 366 6.32 -0.76 25.92
CA VAL A 366 7.73 -0.93 26.33
C VAL A 366 8.64 0.13 25.73
N ASP A 367 8.42 0.46 24.45
CA ASP A 367 9.20 1.41 23.66
C ASP A 367 8.24 2.43 22.99
N PRO A 368 7.64 3.35 23.78
CA PRO A 368 6.67 4.30 23.26
C PRO A 368 7.27 5.31 22.27
N ASP A 369 8.58 5.56 22.34
CA ASP A 369 9.29 6.47 21.44
C ASP A 369 9.36 5.89 20.01
N TYR A 370 9.36 4.56 19.86
CA TYR A 370 9.28 3.86 18.57
C TYR A 370 7.86 3.66 18.01
N ARG A 371 6.82 4.16 18.71
CA ARG A 371 5.40 3.90 18.37
C ARG A 371 5.04 4.13 16.90
N ARG A 372 5.56 5.18 16.25
CA ARG A 372 5.32 5.46 14.82
C ARG A 372 5.66 4.26 13.92
N TYR A 373 6.80 3.61 14.18
CA TYR A 373 7.27 2.47 13.38
C TYR A 373 6.50 1.18 13.68
N TYR A 374 6.01 1.02 14.91
CA TYR A 374 5.12 -0.09 15.25
C TYR A 374 3.73 0.08 14.64
N VAL A 375 3.20 1.30 14.53
CA VAL A 375 1.97 1.58 13.77
C VAL A 375 2.17 1.26 12.30
N GLU A 376 3.25 1.77 11.69
CA GLU A 376 3.59 1.49 10.29
C GLU A 376 3.75 -0.01 10.01
N ALA A 377 4.45 -0.74 10.88
CA ALA A 377 4.59 -2.19 10.77
C ALA A 377 3.25 -2.93 10.93
N LEU A 378 2.40 -2.49 11.86
CA LEU A 378 1.07 -3.04 12.04
C LEU A 378 0.17 -2.78 10.82
N GLN A 379 0.17 -1.58 10.25
CA GLN A 379 -0.58 -1.23 9.03
C GLN A 379 -0.16 -2.08 7.83
N ASN A 380 1.15 -2.19 7.56
CA ASN A 380 1.68 -2.98 6.44
C ASN A 380 1.39 -4.48 6.56
N LEU A 381 1.36 -5.02 7.79
CA LEU A 381 0.93 -6.39 8.03
C LEU A 381 -0.59 -6.54 7.96
N ALA A 382 -1.36 -5.55 8.42
CA ALA A 382 -2.81 -5.57 8.41
C ALA A 382 -3.42 -5.48 7.00
N ALA A 383 -2.79 -4.74 6.09
CA ALA A 383 -3.29 -4.45 4.74
C ALA A 383 -3.73 -5.67 3.91
N TYR A 384 -3.19 -6.86 4.20
CA TYR A 384 -3.55 -8.13 3.55
C TYR A 384 -4.03 -9.21 4.54
N ARG A 385 -4.51 -8.82 5.72
CA ARG A 385 -5.04 -9.67 6.80
C ARG A 385 -6.53 -9.37 7.04
N ASP A 386 -7.10 -9.90 8.12
CA ASP A 386 -8.53 -9.72 8.40
C ASP A 386 -8.93 -8.25 8.64
N THR A 387 -10.22 -7.97 8.48
CA THR A 387 -10.76 -6.61 8.67
C THR A 387 -10.63 -6.14 10.12
N GLU A 388 -10.57 -7.04 11.10
CA GLU A 388 -10.43 -6.67 12.51
C GLU A 388 -9.02 -6.16 12.84
N LEU A 389 -7.97 -6.75 12.25
CA LEU A 389 -6.59 -6.24 12.34
C LEU A 389 -6.42 -4.94 11.55
N GLN A 390 -7.09 -4.78 10.41
CA GLN A 390 -7.11 -3.52 9.66
C GLN A 390 -7.75 -2.38 10.46
N LEU A 391 -8.94 -2.59 11.04
CA LEU A 391 -9.61 -1.61 11.90
C LEU A 391 -8.77 -1.29 13.14
N PHE A 392 -8.13 -2.29 13.76
CA PHE A 392 -7.21 -2.06 14.88
C PHE A 392 -5.97 -1.25 14.47
N ALA A 393 -5.43 -1.44 13.26
CA ALA A 393 -4.31 -0.65 12.74
C ALA A 393 -4.69 0.82 12.48
N ILE A 394 -5.90 1.07 11.97
CA ILE A 394 -6.44 2.43 11.77
C ILE A 394 -6.64 3.13 13.14
N GLN A 395 -7.25 2.45 14.12
CA GLN A 395 -7.39 2.99 15.48
C GLN A 395 -6.04 3.26 16.16
N ALA A 396 -5.04 2.42 15.90
CA ALA A 396 -3.66 2.60 16.39
C ALA A 396 -2.98 3.85 15.79
N GLU A 397 -3.28 4.18 14.53
CA GLU A 397 -2.86 5.41 13.85
C GLU A 397 -3.57 6.65 14.41
N GLU A 398 -4.90 6.67 14.48
CA GLU A 398 -5.68 7.77 15.06
C GLU A 398 -5.26 8.10 16.50
N ALA A 399 -4.89 7.08 17.28
CA ALA A 399 -4.40 7.25 18.65
C ALA A 399 -2.95 7.75 18.74
N THR A 400 -2.25 8.03 17.63
CA THR A 400 -0.86 8.49 17.56
C THR A 400 -0.80 9.98 17.19
N PRO A 401 -0.76 10.90 18.16
CA PRO A 401 -0.81 12.33 17.89
C PRO A 401 0.48 12.79 17.18
N LEU A 402 0.33 13.31 15.97
CA LEU A 402 1.40 13.89 15.17
C LEU A 402 0.97 15.26 14.63
N GLU A 403 1.16 16.31 15.42
CA GLU A 403 1.35 17.66 14.88
C GLU A 403 2.70 17.70 14.15
N LYS A 404 2.73 17.21 12.90
CA LYS A 404 3.88 17.41 12.01
C LYS A 404 3.97 18.89 11.66
N SER A 405 5.14 19.47 11.86
CA SER A 405 5.45 20.79 11.35
C SER A 405 5.64 20.73 9.84
N VAL A 406 5.18 21.75 9.12
CA VAL A 406 5.32 21.85 7.65
C VAL A 406 6.78 21.66 7.21
N TYR A 407 7.73 22.12 8.03
CA TYR A 407 9.17 22.05 7.77
C TYR A 407 9.85 20.71 8.09
N ASP A 408 9.16 19.72 8.66
CA ASP A 408 9.81 18.46 9.09
C ASP A 408 10.46 17.72 7.90
N LYS A 409 9.79 17.74 6.74
CA LYS A 409 10.30 17.18 5.47
C LYS A 409 11.57 17.87 4.98
N ASP A 410 11.72 19.18 5.22
CA ASP A 410 12.90 19.95 4.80
C ASP A 410 14.15 19.56 5.61
N TRP A 411 13.96 19.25 6.89
CA TRP A 411 15.02 18.72 7.74
C TRP A 411 15.36 17.26 7.41
N GLU A 412 14.32 16.42 7.20
CA GLU A 412 14.48 15.02 6.79
C GLU A 412 15.27 14.90 5.47
N TRP A 413 15.13 15.85 4.53
CA TRP A 413 15.89 15.92 3.27
C TRP A 413 17.41 15.91 3.47
N PHE A 414 17.93 16.56 4.52
CA PHE A 414 19.37 16.56 4.84
C PHE A 414 19.77 15.39 5.77
N GLY A 415 18.82 14.52 6.13
CA GLY A 415 19.00 13.40 7.05
C GLY A 415 19.03 13.83 8.52
N LEU A 416 18.25 14.85 8.89
CA LEU A 416 18.16 15.39 10.25
C LEU A 416 16.69 15.40 10.71
N SER A 417 16.42 15.15 11.99
CA SER A 417 15.12 15.55 12.55
C SER A 417 15.10 17.07 12.75
N ARG A 418 13.91 17.70 12.69
CA ARG A 418 13.77 19.14 12.96
C ARG A 418 14.32 19.55 14.32
N GLU A 419 14.10 18.72 15.35
CA GLU A 419 14.64 18.93 16.69
C GLU A 419 16.18 18.91 16.72
N GLN A 420 16.78 17.93 16.04
CA GLN A 420 18.24 17.82 15.94
C GLN A 420 18.81 19.00 15.13
N GLY A 421 18.23 19.31 13.99
CA GLY A 421 18.67 20.38 13.09
C GLY A 421 18.58 21.78 13.72
N ARG A 422 17.55 22.05 14.53
CA ARG A 422 17.40 23.30 15.29
C ARG A 422 18.51 23.55 16.32
N THR A 423 19.29 22.53 16.70
CA THR A 423 20.48 22.69 17.55
C THR A 423 21.76 23.09 16.79
N TRP A 424 21.72 23.16 15.45
CA TRP A 424 22.90 23.42 14.62
C TRP A 424 23.10 24.93 14.36
N ASP A 425 24.36 25.32 14.27
CA ASP A 425 24.79 26.64 13.78
C ASP A 425 24.71 26.73 12.25
N ASN A 426 24.86 27.93 11.71
CA ASN A 426 24.81 28.15 10.27
C ASN A 426 25.93 27.39 9.56
N ASP A 427 27.15 27.39 10.10
CA ASP A 427 28.30 26.77 9.45
C ASP A 427 28.11 25.27 9.24
N ARG A 428 27.55 24.55 10.21
CA ARG A 428 27.20 23.13 10.06
C ARG A 428 26.08 22.87 9.06
N ILE A 429 25.04 23.70 9.05
CA ILE A 429 23.94 23.59 8.08
C ILE A 429 24.46 23.87 6.66
N VAL A 430 25.28 24.90 6.49
CA VAL A 430 25.92 25.26 5.22
C VAL A 430 26.90 24.20 4.75
N GLN A 431 27.70 23.62 5.65
CA GLN A 431 28.57 22.49 5.32
C GLN A 431 27.74 21.30 4.83
N ARG A 432 26.66 20.95 5.56
CA ARG A 432 25.78 19.84 5.18
C ARG A 432 25.11 20.07 3.83
N TYR A 433 24.63 21.28 3.56
CA TYR A 433 24.10 21.67 2.25
C TYR A 433 25.13 21.48 1.13
N LYS A 434 26.38 21.92 1.34
CA LYS A 434 27.47 21.74 0.37
C LYS A 434 27.79 20.27 0.11
N GLU A 435 27.86 19.44 1.16
CA GLU A 435 28.05 17.98 1.03
C GLU A 435 26.99 17.34 0.12
N TYR A 436 25.71 17.70 0.26
CA TYR A 436 24.65 17.23 -0.63
C TYR A 436 24.76 17.81 -2.05
N ARG A 437 25.02 19.12 -2.18
CA ARG A 437 25.17 19.81 -3.49
C ARG A 437 26.33 19.24 -4.33
N ASP A 438 27.38 18.74 -3.67
CA ASP A 438 28.55 18.11 -4.29
C ASP A 438 28.31 16.62 -4.59
N THR A 439 27.64 15.87 -3.70
CA THR A 439 27.39 14.42 -3.88
C THR A 439 26.23 14.10 -4.80
N SER A 440 25.25 15.00 -4.95
CA SER A 440 24.07 14.82 -5.82
C SER A 440 23.87 16.01 -6.79
N PRO A 441 24.74 16.19 -7.81
CA PRO A 441 24.70 17.36 -8.68
C PRO A 441 23.41 17.54 -9.51
N THR A 442 22.64 16.46 -9.71
CA THR A 442 21.34 16.49 -10.41
C THR A 442 20.18 16.96 -9.54
N GLN A 443 20.39 17.16 -8.23
CA GLN A 443 19.36 17.56 -7.26
C GLN A 443 19.64 18.95 -6.64
N ARG A 444 20.56 19.72 -7.22
CA ARG A 444 21.00 21.04 -6.71
C ARG A 444 19.85 22.00 -6.43
N HIS A 445 18.89 22.08 -7.35
CA HIS A 445 17.67 22.89 -7.21
C HIS A 445 16.83 22.47 -5.98
N PHE A 446 16.66 21.17 -5.71
CA PHE A 446 15.95 20.69 -4.51
C PHE A 446 16.73 21.00 -3.22
N HIS A 447 18.03 20.73 -3.15
CA HIS A 447 18.83 21.07 -1.96
C HIS A 447 18.74 22.56 -1.63
N ARG A 448 18.69 23.43 -2.65
CA ARG A 448 18.53 24.87 -2.50
C ARG A 448 17.16 25.27 -1.94
N LEU A 449 16.08 24.71 -2.48
CA LEU A 449 14.71 24.97 -2.00
C LEU A 449 14.52 24.51 -0.55
N HIS A 450 15.05 23.36 -0.16
CA HIS A 450 15.01 22.87 1.23
C HIS A 450 15.89 23.71 2.16
N LEU A 451 17.06 24.21 1.71
CA LEU A 451 17.89 25.13 2.51
C LEU A 451 17.15 26.45 2.80
N ALA A 452 16.46 27.02 1.82
CA ALA A 452 15.66 28.23 2.01
C ALA A 452 14.55 28.02 3.06
N LYS A 453 13.81 26.91 2.97
CA LYS A 453 12.76 26.55 3.93
C LYS A 453 13.30 26.31 5.35
N ILE A 454 14.48 25.69 5.51
CA ILE A 454 15.18 25.63 6.81
C ILE A 454 15.58 27.02 7.30
N GLY A 455 16.03 27.90 6.41
CA GLY A 455 16.29 29.31 6.72
C GLY A 455 15.06 30.01 7.29
N ARG A 456 13.86 29.74 6.76
CA ARG A 456 12.58 30.22 7.30
C ARG A 456 12.21 29.57 8.64
N ASP A 457 12.34 28.25 8.79
CA ASP A 457 12.03 27.55 10.06
C ASP A 457 12.90 28.02 11.25
N LEU A 458 14.11 28.48 10.96
CA LEU A 458 15.07 28.99 11.94
C LEU A 458 15.03 30.52 12.15
N ASP A 459 14.28 31.25 11.32
CA ASP A 459 14.33 32.72 11.19
C ASP A 459 15.76 33.25 10.93
N ARG A 460 16.44 32.67 9.93
CA ARG A 460 17.83 32.99 9.56
C ARG A 460 17.96 33.34 8.07
N THR A 461 17.81 34.64 7.77
CA THR A 461 17.91 35.18 6.39
C THR A 461 19.17 34.75 5.66
N ALA A 462 20.33 34.72 6.33
CA ALA A 462 21.61 34.33 5.70
C ALA A 462 21.62 32.92 5.06
N LEU A 463 20.73 32.00 5.48
CA LEU A 463 20.58 30.70 4.84
C LEU A 463 19.66 30.77 3.59
N VAL A 464 18.66 31.65 3.61
CA VAL A 464 17.81 31.98 2.47
C VAL A 464 18.60 32.73 1.40
N ASP A 465 19.43 33.70 1.81
CA ASP A 465 20.33 34.45 0.92
C ASP A 465 21.34 33.53 0.24
N LEU A 466 21.93 32.58 0.98
CA LEU A 466 22.82 31.56 0.41
C LEU A 466 22.06 30.63 -0.57
N ALA A 467 20.78 30.36 -0.32
CA ALA A 467 19.93 29.64 -1.24
C ALA A 467 19.51 30.49 -2.46
N ALA A 468 19.74 31.80 -2.49
CA ALA A 468 19.42 32.67 -3.63
C ALA A 468 20.62 32.99 -4.55
N ILE A 469 21.86 32.68 -4.15
CA ILE A 469 23.09 33.04 -4.92
C ILE A 469 23.75 31.85 -5.64
N ASP A 470 24.68 32.13 -6.56
CA ASP A 470 25.48 31.14 -7.30
C ASP A 470 24.62 30.05 -7.96
N MET A 471 23.67 30.48 -8.79
CA MET A 471 22.76 29.65 -9.59
C MET A 471 23.11 29.81 -11.08
N ASP A 472 23.24 28.70 -11.80
CA ASP A 472 23.42 28.72 -13.26
C ASP A 472 22.07 28.55 -14.00
N VAL A 473 22.05 28.75 -15.31
CA VAL A 473 20.82 28.73 -16.14
C VAL A 473 20.11 27.38 -16.11
N VAL A 474 20.85 26.27 -15.98
CA VAL A 474 20.27 24.93 -15.91
C VAL A 474 19.63 24.75 -14.53
N GLU A 475 20.34 25.11 -13.46
CA GLU A 475 19.82 25.09 -12.09
C GLU A 475 18.60 26.04 -11.93
N ALA A 476 18.57 27.17 -12.64
CA ALA A 476 17.45 28.12 -12.64
C ALA A 476 16.20 27.57 -13.36
N ASN A 477 16.38 26.94 -14.53
CA ASN A 477 15.29 26.26 -15.24
C ASN A 477 14.71 25.10 -14.40
N ASP A 478 15.56 24.31 -13.75
CA ASP A 478 15.13 23.26 -12.83
C ASP A 478 14.36 23.83 -11.61
N VAL A 479 14.86 24.91 -10.98
CA VAL A 479 14.17 25.60 -9.88
C VAL A 479 12.78 26.05 -10.30
N LEU A 480 12.64 26.61 -11.50
CA LEU A 480 11.34 27.06 -12.01
C LEU A 480 10.46 25.90 -12.51
N GLY A 481 11.04 24.75 -12.85
CA GLY A 481 10.33 23.56 -13.34
C GLY A 481 10.00 23.64 -14.84
N ILE A 482 10.89 24.25 -15.61
CA ILE A 482 10.70 24.61 -17.03
C ILE A 482 11.79 23.99 -17.92
N GLY A 483 11.49 23.82 -19.21
CA GLY A 483 12.48 23.42 -20.21
C GLY A 483 13.30 24.63 -20.71
N PRO A 484 14.50 24.41 -21.29
CA PRO A 484 15.39 25.49 -21.75
C PRO A 484 14.89 26.28 -22.98
N PHE A 485 13.76 25.87 -23.58
CA PHE A 485 13.11 26.54 -24.72
C PHE A 485 11.68 26.97 -24.38
N THR A 486 11.37 27.18 -23.10
CA THR A 486 10.04 27.58 -22.63
C THR A 486 9.85 29.08 -22.82
N SER A 487 8.72 29.51 -23.38
CA SER A 487 8.43 30.92 -23.60
C SER A 487 8.35 31.71 -22.30
N LEU A 488 8.86 32.95 -22.31
CA LEU A 488 9.04 33.75 -21.10
C LEU A 488 7.73 34.06 -20.36
N ASP A 489 6.60 34.19 -21.07
CA ASP A 489 5.27 34.33 -20.46
C ASP A 489 4.89 33.11 -19.61
N TYR A 490 5.17 31.90 -20.10
CA TYR A 490 4.93 30.67 -19.34
C TYR A 490 5.89 30.56 -18.15
N VAL A 491 7.17 30.91 -18.34
CA VAL A 491 8.16 30.96 -17.24
C VAL A 491 7.68 31.86 -16.12
N ALA A 492 7.19 33.05 -16.46
CA ALA A 492 6.71 34.04 -15.51
C ALA A 492 5.47 33.57 -14.74
N ASN A 493 4.49 33.00 -15.45
CA ASN A 493 3.29 32.46 -14.83
C ASN A 493 3.59 31.25 -13.92
N ALA A 494 4.50 30.36 -14.33
CA ALA A 494 4.95 29.24 -13.51
C ALA A 494 5.67 29.71 -12.23
N ALA A 495 6.53 30.73 -12.34
CA ALA A 495 7.20 31.35 -11.19
C ALA A 495 6.17 31.92 -10.19
N MET A 496 5.23 32.75 -10.66
CA MET A 496 4.19 33.33 -9.81
C MET A 496 3.30 32.26 -9.14
N ALA A 497 2.92 31.21 -9.87
CA ALA A 497 2.13 30.11 -9.30
C ALA A 497 2.89 29.39 -8.17
N SER A 498 4.18 29.10 -8.36
CA SER A 498 5.00 28.41 -7.35
C SER A 498 5.19 29.23 -6.05
N VAL A 499 5.20 30.56 -6.14
CA VAL A 499 5.24 31.48 -5.00
C VAL A 499 3.87 31.56 -4.31
N ASN A 500 2.79 31.76 -5.07
CA ASN A 500 1.44 31.89 -4.53
C ASN A 500 0.97 30.64 -3.79
N ASN A 501 1.40 29.46 -4.25
CA ASN A 501 1.12 28.17 -3.61
C ASN A 501 2.06 27.85 -2.43
N ASN A 502 3.01 28.76 -2.09
CA ASN A 502 4.06 28.56 -1.09
C ASN A 502 4.90 27.27 -1.33
N GLU A 503 4.98 26.84 -2.58
CA GLU A 503 5.67 25.63 -3.02
C GLU A 503 7.20 25.84 -2.97
N LYS A 504 7.64 27.01 -3.44
CA LYS A 504 9.04 27.41 -3.59
C LYS A 504 9.27 28.75 -2.87
N ASP A 505 10.44 28.93 -2.27
CA ASP A 505 10.75 30.18 -1.55
C ASP A 505 10.90 31.35 -2.53
N LEU A 506 10.19 32.45 -2.26
CA LEU A 506 10.18 33.66 -3.09
C LEU A 506 11.58 34.18 -3.45
N ALA A 507 12.55 34.13 -2.52
CA ALA A 507 13.91 34.60 -2.79
C ALA A 507 14.63 33.74 -3.83
N VAL A 508 14.39 32.43 -3.80
CA VAL A 508 14.98 31.45 -4.73
C VAL A 508 14.33 31.56 -6.10
N VAL A 509 13.00 31.79 -6.15
CA VAL A 509 12.26 31.98 -7.41
C VAL A 509 12.67 33.28 -8.12
N VAL A 510 12.77 34.41 -7.40
CA VAL A 510 13.22 35.69 -7.98
C VAL A 510 14.66 35.57 -8.51
N ALA A 511 15.56 34.92 -7.78
CA ALA A 511 16.91 34.66 -8.25
C ALA A 511 16.94 33.83 -9.55
N ALA A 512 16.13 32.78 -9.63
CA ALA A 512 16.02 31.95 -10.84
C ALA A 512 15.45 32.73 -12.03
N MET A 513 14.42 33.55 -11.81
CA MET A 513 13.88 34.43 -12.86
C MET A 513 14.94 35.39 -13.39
N ASN A 514 15.70 36.06 -12.53
CA ASN A 514 16.76 36.98 -12.97
C ASN A 514 17.81 36.25 -13.84
N VAL A 515 18.24 35.06 -13.43
CA VAL A 515 19.19 34.24 -14.22
C VAL A 515 18.64 33.84 -15.58
N VAL A 516 17.35 33.49 -15.68
CA VAL A 516 16.70 33.16 -16.97
C VAL A 516 16.52 34.40 -17.85
N GLY A 517 16.14 35.54 -17.27
CA GLY A 517 15.97 36.81 -17.97
C GLY A 517 17.28 37.33 -18.58
N ASP A 518 18.39 37.25 -17.82
CA ASP A 518 19.74 37.66 -18.26
C ASP A 518 20.30 36.80 -19.42
N HIS A 519 19.72 35.62 -19.68
CA HIS A 519 20.21 34.67 -20.70
C HIS A 519 19.27 34.48 -21.90
N HIS A 520 18.11 35.16 -21.92
CA HIS A 520 17.17 35.10 -23.05
C HIS A 520 17.46 36.22 -24.07
N ASP A 521 17.40 35.92 -25.38
CA ASP A 521 17.50 36.97 -26.40
C ASP A 521 16.22 37.81 -26.39
N HIS A 522 16.35 39.13 -26.21
CA HIS A 522 15.21 40.06 -26.07
C HIS A 522 14.49 40.35 -27.40
N HIS A 523 14.86 39.67 -28.49
CA HIS A 523 14.37 39.94 -29.85
C HIS A 523 13.40 38.91 -30.44
N GLU A 524 13.11 37.80 -29.75
CA GLU A 524 12.26 36.72 -30.30
C GLU A 524 10.75 36.93 -30.08
N ASP A 525 10.31 37.33 -28.87
CA ASP A 525 8.90 37.65 -28.57
C ASP A 525 8.79 38.85 -27.59
N PRO A 526 8.49 40.06 -28.10
CA PRO A 526 8.31 41.25 -27.25
C PRO A 526 7.11 41.19 -26.30
N ALA A 527 6.07 40.40 -26.62
CA ALA A 527 4.88 40.29 -25.78
C ALA A 527 5.12 39.35 -24.60
N ALA A 528 5.78 38.21 -24.84
CA ALA A 528 6.18 37.29 -23.78
C ALA A 528 7.23 37.92 -22.85
N PHE A 529 8.20 38.65 -23.41
CA PHE A 529 9.18 39.39 -22.61
C PHE A 529 8.54 40.47 -21.72
N MET A 530 7.57 41.23 -22.23
CA MET A 530 6.88 42.26 -21.44
C MET A 530 6.10 41.68 -20.25
N GLU A 531 5.44 40.52 -20.43
CA GLU A 531 4.72 39.84 -19.34
C GLU A 531 5.70 39.26 -18.29
N PHE A 532 6.84 38.75 -18.75
CA PHE A 532 7.92 38.27 -17.88
C PHE A 532 8.52 39.38 -17.02
N GLU A 533 8.88 40.53 -17.62
CA GLU A 533 9.34 41.71 -16.89
C GLU A 533 8.29 42.19 -15.87
N ARG A 534 7.01 42.24 -16.27
CA ARG A 534 5.90 42.65 -15.39
C ARG A 534 5.80 41.77 -14.14
N ILE A 535 5.89 40.45 -14.31
CA ILE A 535 5.78 39.48 -13.21
C ILE A 535 7.07 39.43 -12.38
N SER A 536 8.25 39.46 -13.02
CA SER A 536 9.54 39.51 -12.34
C SER A 536 9.65 40.74 -11.44
N GLY A 537 9.22 41.91 -11.95
CA GLY A 537 9.09 43.14 -11.17
C GLY A 537 8.16 42.99 -9.97
N GLN A 538 6.96 42.42 -10.15
CA GLN A 538 6.02 42.17 -9.05
C GLN A 538 6.60 41.25 -7.96
N LEU A 539 7.25 40.15 -8.33
CA LEU A 539 7.87 39.23 -7.40
C LEU A 539 9.08 39.86 -6.69
N THR A 540 9.85 40.70 -7.37
CA THR A 540 10.95 41.49 -6.79
C THR A 540 10.45 42.52 -5.78
N THR A 541 9.34 43.22 -6.09
CA THR A 541 8.67 44.14 -5.15
C THR A 541 8.16 43.40 -3.92
N LEU A 542 7.56 42.22 -4.08
CA LEU A 542 7.12 41.36 -2.98
C LEU A 542 8.29 40.89 -2.11
N LEU A 543 9.45 40.59 -2.70
CA LEU A 543 10.66 40.18 -1.99
C LEU A 543 11.27 41.33 -1.18
N ASN A 544 11.29 42.54 -1.74
CA ASN A 544 11.87 43.73 -1.11
C ASN A 544 10.96 44.38 -0.07
N GLY A 545 9.66 44.03 -0.03
CA GLY A 545 8.70 44.52 0.96
C GLY A 545 8.26 45.97 0.76
N GLU A 546 8.51 46.57 -0.41
CA GLU A 546 8.10 47.94 -0.72
C GLU A 546 6.68 47.95 -1.29
N SER A 547 5.73 48.55 -0.57
CA SER A 547 4.39 48.80 -1.08
C SER A 547 4.35 50.11 -1.87
N HIS A 548 4.22 50.05 -3.19
CA HIS A 548 3.95 51.24 -4.02
C HIS A 548 2.81 51.00 -5.01
N ASP A 549 1.83 51.91 -4.97
CA ASP A 549 0.72 51.99 -5.92
C ASP A 549 1.26 52.47 -7.29
N PRO A 550 1.02 51.76 -8.42
CA PRO A 550 1.56 52.14 -9.73
C PRO A 550 1.03 53.47 -10.29
N TYR A 551 -0.03 54.05 -9.74
CA TYR A 551 -0.75 55.17 -10.39
C TYR A 551 -0.31 56.59 -10.01
N LEU A 552 0.67 56.78 -9.11
CA LEU A 552 1.00 58.12 -8.59
C LEU A 552 2.51 58.43 -8.44
N SER A 553 3.23 58.62 -9.55
CA SER A 553 4.15 59.78 -9.70
C SER A 553 4.84 59.92 -11.08
N GLY A 554 4.54 61.02 -11.79
CA GLY A 554 5.60 61.95 -12.19
C GLY A 554 6.43 61.74 -13.48
N ALA A 555 5.77 61.72 -14.64
CA ALA A 555 6.21 62.29 -15.93
C ALA A 555 7.72 62.51 -16.24
N SER A 556 8.19 61.85 -17.32
CA SER A 556 8.99 62.52 -18.37
C SER A 556 8.61 62.00 -19.75
N ASP A 557 8.64 62.86 -20.77
CA ASP A 557 8.07 62.59 -22.08
C ASP A 557 8.78 61.48 -22.87
N ASN A 558 8.02 60.50 -23.36
CA ASN A 558 8.00 60.21 -24.81
C ASN A 558 6.74 59.39 -25.20
N ASP A 559 5.97 59.96 -26.10
CA ASP A 559 4.73 59.41 -26.64
C ASP A 559 5.02 58.42 -27.78
N GLN A 560 4.83 57.12 -27.52
CA GLN A 560 4.41 56.14 -28.53
C GLN A 560 3.37 55.20 -27.89
N GLY A 561 2.16 55.22 -28.44
CA GLY A 561 0.95 54.73 -27.78
C GLY A 561 0.98 53.28 -27.30
N PHE A 562 0.70 53.10 -26.01
CA PHE A 562 0.34 51.81 -25.43
C PHE A 562 -1.16 51.59 -25.69
N GLU A 563 -1.51 50.76 -26.68
CA GLU A 563 -2.90 50.32 -26.84
C GLU A 563 -3.32 49.51 -25.62
N THR A 564 -4.33 50.00 -24.91
CA THR A 564 -4.96 49.25 -23.83
C THR A 564 -5.68 48.06 -24.44
N LYS A 565 -5.19 46.82 -24.15
CA LYS A 565 -5.90 45.59 -24.50
C LYS A 565 -7.31 45.68 -23.92
N THR A 566 -8.29 45.84 -24.79
CA THR A 566 -9.70 45.86 -24.42
C THR A 566 -10.11 44.46 -23.96
N GLU A 567 -10.71 44.36 -22.78
CA GLU A 567 -11.17 43.07 -22.26
C GLU A 567 -12.17 42.42 -23.22
N ASP A 568 -11.99 41.14 -23.53
CA ASP A 568 -12.84 40.45 -24.50
C ASP A 568 -14.18 40.01 -23.89
N LEU A 569 -15.12 40.95 -23.81
CA LEU A 569 -16.46 40.71 -23.26
C LEU A 569 -17.33 39.80 -24.16
N THR A 570 -16.84 39.35 -25.32
CA THR A 570 -17.53 38.32 -26.12
C THR A 570 -17.40 36.91 -25.52
N LEU A 571 -16.50 36.72 -24.55
CA LEU A 571 -16.31 35.47 -23.82
C LEU A 571 -17.11 35.48 -22.49
N PRO A 572 -17.65 34.33 -22.06
CA PRO A 572 -18.18 34.15 -20.72
C PRO A 572 -17.16 34.50 -19.63
N ALA A 573 -17.62 34.83 -18.42
CA ALA A 573 -16.73 35.16 -17.32
C ALA A 573 -15.94 33.93 -16.81
N GLY A 574 -14.63 34.10 -16.63
CA GLY A 574 -13.84 33.21 -15.79
C GLY A 574 -14.14 33.42 -14.30
N LEU A 575 -13.68 32.50 -13.44
CA LEU A 575 -13.82 32.58 -11.98
C LEU A 575 -12.46 32.71 -11.28
N VAL A 576 -12.31 33.69 -10.39
CA VAL A 576 -11.10 33.82 -9.55
C VAL A 576 -11.06 32.67 -8.54
N ASN A 577 -9.95 31.94 -8.49
CA ASN A 577 -9.77 30.83 -7.57
C ASN A 577 -9.62 31.30 -6.11
N LEU A 578 -10.39 30.72 -5.20
CA LEU A 578 -10.32 30.93 -3.75
C LEU A 578 -9.37 29.90 -3.11
N ARG A 579 -8.09 29.99 -3.45
CA ARG A 579 -7.00 29.08 -3.02
C ARG A 579 -7.10 27.68 -3.66
N ASN A 580 -7.68 26.69 -2.98
CA ASN A 580 -7.69 25.28 -3.38
C ASN A 580 -9.00 24.87 -4.07
N THR A 581 -9.68 25.80 -4.74
CA THR A 581 -11.08 25.63 -5.19
C THR A 581 -11.23 25.50 -6.72
N CYS A 582 -10.17 25.19 -7.47
CA CYS A 582 -10.25 25.04 -8.93
C CYS A 582 -11.24 23.93 -9.39
N TYR A 583 -11.40 22.86 -8.60
CA TYR A 583 -12.43 21.85 -8.85
C TYR A 583 -13.84 22.45 -8.74
N LEU A 584 -14.09 23.26 -7.71
CA LEU A 584 -15.36 23.94 -7.50
C LEU A 584 -15.61 24.99 -8.58
N ASN A 585 -14.61 25.77 -8.99
CA ASN A 585 -14.72 26.70 -10.13
C ASN A 585 -15.16 25.98 -11.41
N SER A 586 -14.54 24.83 -11.69
CA SER A 586 -14.90 23.98 -12.84
C SER A 586 -16.36 23.50 -12.75
N ILE A 587 -16.84 23.11 -11.57
CA ILE A 587 -18.24 22.71 -11.34
C ILE A 587 -19.19 23.91 -11.52
N LEU A 588 -18.88 25.06 -10.94
CA LEU A 588 -19.71 26.27 -11.03
C LEU A 588 -19.82 26.77 -12.49
N GLN A 589 -18.72 26.77 -13.24
CA GLN A 589 -18.70 27.13 -14.66
C GLN A 589 -19.47 26.12 -15.52
N TYR A 590 -19.38 24.82 -15.21
CA TYR A 590 -20.21 23.80 -15.84
C TYR A 590 -21.70 24.01 -15.58
N LEU A 591 -22.11 24.17 -14.31
CA LEU A 591 -23.51 24.39 -13.92
C LEU A 591 -24.08 25.67 -14.53
N TYR A 592 -23.27 26.72 -14.70
CA TYR A 592 -23.65 27.93 -15.43
C TYR A 592 -24.01 27.68 -16.90
N THR A 593 -23.56 26.57 -17.50
CA THR A 593 -23.97 26.16 -18.87
C THR A 593 -25.16 25.19 -18.90
N VAL A 594 -25.71 24.82 -17.75
CA VAL A 594 -26.86 23.90 -17.67
C VAL A 594 -28.15 24.69 -17.43
N ASP A 595 -28.95 24.80 -18.49
CA ASP A 595 -30.17 25.61 -18.55
C ASP A 595 -31.18 25.11 -17.52
N VAL A 596 -31.26 23.79 -17.34
CA VAL A 596 -32.03 23.09 -16.29
C VAL A 596 -31.78 23.67 -14.88
N ILE A 597 -30.55 24.07 -14.57
CA ILE A 597 -30.17 24.65 -13.28
C ILE A 597 -30.43 26.16 -13.26
N ARG A 598 -30.12 26.88 -14.35
CA ARG A 598 -30.39 28.33 -14.43
C ARG A 598 -31.89 28.63 -14.31
N ASP A 599 -32.72 27.88 -15.02
CA ASP A 599 -34.18 28.01 -15.01
C ASP A 599 -34.75 27.66 -13.61
N LEU A 600 -34.24 26.58 -12.99
CA LEU A 600 -34.59 26.24 -11.60
C LEU A 600 -34.33 27.43 -10.66
N LEU A 601 -33.13 28.02 -10.69
CA LEU A 601 -32.78 29.17 -9.84
C LEU A 601 -33.66 30.40 -10.11
N GLN A 602 -34.18 30.57 -11.33
CA GLN A 602 -35.16 31.62 -11.64
C GLN A 602 -36.54 31.33 -11.03
N THR A 603 -37.01 30.06 -11.07
CA THR A 603 -38.29 29.67 -10.46
C THR A 603 -38.29 29.66 -8.93
N LEU A 604 -37.13 29.49 -8.29
CA LEU A 604 -37.02 29.48 -6.84
C LEU A 604 -37.11 30.91 -6.26
N ASN A 605 -38.06 31.09 -5.34
CA ASN A 605 -38.23 32.30 -4.53
C ASN A 605 -37.16 32.38 -3.43
N LEU A 606 -36.01 32.95 -3.79
CA LEU A 606 -34.79 33.00 -2.97
C LEU A 606 -34.57 34.36 -2.27
N ASP A 607 -35.41 35.36 -2.56
CA ASP A 607 -35.26 36.74 -2.07
C ASP A 607 -35.97 36.99 -0.72
N THR A 608 -36.75 36.01 -0.23
CA THR A 608 -37.41 36.07 1.08
C THR A 608 -36.39 35.97 2.22
N LEU A 609 -35.97 37.10 2.76
CA LEU A 609 -35.15 37.25 3.98
C LEU A 609 -35.75 36.61 5.25
N GLU A 610 -36.97 36.05 5.20
CA GLU A 610 -37.71 35.51 6.35
C GLU A 610 -37.55 33.99 6.56
N ALA A 611 -36.44 33.40 6.13
CA ALA A 611 -36.05 32.03 6.52
C ALA A 611 -35.55 31.98 7.98
N SER A 612 -36.35 32.46 8.94
CA SER A 612 -36.07 32.22 10.36
C SER A 612 -36.22 30.73 10.66
N THR A 613 -35.39 30.24 11.57
CA THR A 613 -35.43 28.86 12.11
C THR A 613 -36.81 28.46 12.60
N GLU A 614 -37.52 29.42 13.19
CA GLU A 614 -38.86 29.29 13.74
C GLU A 614 -39.90 29.07 12.64
N LYS A 615 -39.93 29.92 11.60
CA LYS A 615 -40.85 29.77 10.46
C LYS A 615 -40.61 28.48 9.68
N MET A 616 -39.37 28.13 9.37
CA MET A 616 -39.05 26.86 8.69
C MET A 616 -39.42 25.64 9.53
N GLY A 617 -39.27 25.72 10.86
CA GLY A 617 -39.72 24.68 11.79
C GLY A 617 -41.24 24.52 11.84
N GLU A 618 -41.99 25.59 11.62
CA GLU A 618 -43.45 25.55 11.49
C GLU A 618 -43.93 25.07 10.10
N MET A 619 -43.17 25.32 9.03
CA MET A 619 -43.49 24.80 7.69
C MET A 619 -43.21 23.31 7.59
N LEU A 620 -42.02 22.89 8.02
CA LEU A 620 -41.56 21.50 8.00
C LEU A 620 -42.02 20.75 9.27
N ARG A 621 -43.30 20.91 9.64
CA ARG A 621 -43.93 20.27 10.82
C ARG A 621 -43.94 18.75 10.68
N GLY A 622 -42.88 18.11 11.19
CA GLY A 622 -42.65 16.67 11.15
C GLY A 622 -41.24 16.27 10.71
N ALA A 623 -40.48 17.19 10.09
CA ALA A 623 -39.12 16.92 9.63
C ALA A 623 -38.09 16.89 10.77
N GLU A 624 -37.12 15.98 10.67
CA GLU A 624 -36.01 15.88 11.61
C GLU A 624 -35.15 17.17 11.62
N GLU A 625 -34.36 17.35 12.67
CA GLU A 625 -33.47 18.53 12.78
C GLU A 625 -32.44 18.59 11.64
N VAL A 626 -31.96 17.43 11.19
CA VAL A 626 -31.03 17.30 10.06
C VAL A 626 -31.69 17.80 8.76
N GLN A 627 -32.88 17.30 8.43
CA GLN A 627 -33.64 17.71 7.24
C GLN A 627 -33.94 19.22 7.21
N ARG A 628 -34.20 19.84 8.39
CA ARG A 628 -34.39 21.29 8.50
C ARG A 628 -33.10 22.09 8.27
N LYS A 629 -31.95 21.56 8.71
CA LYS A 629 -30.62 22.15 8.43
C LYS A 629 -30.24 22.01 6.96
N GLU A 630 -30.51 20.86 6.34
CA GLU A 630 -30.29 20.61 4.89
C GLU A 630 -31.15 21.50 4.01
N ALA A 631 -32.45 21.63 4.30
CA ALA A 631 -33.36 22.50 3.57
C ALA A 631 -32.91 23.98 3.59
N TRP A 632 -32.44 24.46 4.75
CA TRP A 632 -31.89 25.81 4.85
C TRP A 632 -30.55 25.96 4.11
N LEU A 633 -29.63 25.01 4.28
CA LEU A 633 -28.32 25.04 3.63
C LEU A 633 -28.45 25.00 2.10
N GLY A 634 -29.37 24.20 1.57
CA GLY A 634 -29.71 24.16 0.15
C GLY A 634 -30.31 25.48 -0.36
N HIS A 635 -31.17 26.13 0.43
CA HIS A 635 -31.72 27.45 0.10
C HIS A 635 -30.62 28.54 0.04
N GLU A 636 -29.72 28.56 1.01
CA GLU A 636 -28.58 29.48 1.03
C GLU A 636 -27.64 29.24 -0.16
N PHE A 637 -27.28 27.98 -0.43
CA PHE A 637 -26.47 27.61 -1.60
C PHE A 637 -27.12 28.08 -2.91
N ALA A 638 -28.41 27.81 -3.11
CA ALA A 638 -29.15 28.22 -4.31
C ALA A 638 -29.17 29.75 -4.46
N ARG A 639 -29.31 30.52 -3.38
CA ARG A 639 -29.29 31.98 -3.41
C ARG A 639 -27.90 32.54 -3.78
N GLU A 640 -26.83 32.03 -3.18
CA GLU A 640 -25.47 32.46 -3.52
C GLU A 640 -25.09 32.04 -4.96
N LEU A 641 -25.55 30.87 -5.43
CA LEU A 641 -25.33 30.40 -6.81
C LEU A 641 -26.06 31.28 -7.84
N LYS A 642 -27.33 31.61 -7.58
CA LYS A 642 -28.11 32.58 -8.39
C LYS A 642 -27.43 33.94 -8.46
N THR A 643 -26.86 34.38 -7.33
CA THR A 643 -26.12 35.64 -7.25
C THR A 643 -24.85 35.61 -8.10
N LEU A 644 -24.05 34.54 -8.02
CA LEU A 644 -22.87 34.37 -8.87
C LEU A 644 -23.23 34.38 -10.37
N PHE A 645 -24.28 33.66 -10.76
CA PHE A 645 -24.70 33.61 -12.16
C PHE A 645 -25.09 35.00 -12.68
N HIS A 646 -25.80 35.79 -11.88
CA HIS A 646 -26.13 37.17 -12.24
C HIS A 646 -24.88 38.08 -12.32
N GLU A 647 -23.94 37.95 -11.37
CA GLU A 647 -22.64 38.65 -11.42
C GLU A 647 -21.84 38.28 -12.68
N MET A 648 -21.89 37.01 -13.15
CA MET A 648 -21.26 36.56 -14.40
C MET A 648 -21.94 37.10 -15.66
N GLU A 649 -23.27 37.26 -15.66
CA GLU A 649 -24.03 37.85 -16.77
C GLU A 649 -23.78 39.36 -16.90
N GLU A 650 -23.72 40.09 -15.79
CA GLU A 650 -23.61 41.56 -15.78
C GLU A 650 -22.15 42.08 -15.76
N SER A 651 -21.16 41.22 -15.45
CA SER A 651 -19.77 41.65 -15.33
C SER A 651 -19.22 42.27 -16.62
N THR A 652 -18.62 43.45 -16.46
CA THR A 652 -17.84 44.14 -17.50
C THR A 652 -16.35 43.77 -17.48
N SER A 653 -15.95 42.74 -16.73
CA SER A 653 -14.57 42.24 -16.68
C SER A 653 -14.49 40.79 -17.14
N SER A 654 -13.34 40.39 -17.70
CA SER A 654 -13.02 39.04 -18.16
C SER A 654 -13.36 37.93 -17.15
N HIS A 655 -13.36 38.23 -15.85
CA HIS A 655 -13.64 37.28 -14.77
C HIS A 655 -14.49 37.87 -13.64
N VAL A 656 -15.02 36.99 -12.78
CA VAL A 656 -15.76 37.30 -11.55
C VAL A 656 -15.12 36.56 -10.38
N LYS A 657 -15.17 37.12 -9.16
CA LYS A 657 -14.69 36.44 -7.95
C LYS A 657 -15.88 35.83 -7.21
N PRO A 658 -15.99 34.48 -7.09
CA PRO A 658 -17.00 33.86 -6.25
C PRO A 658 -16.93 34.36 -4.80
N ARG A 659 -18.10 34.39 -4.14
CA ARG A 659 -18.19 34.76 -2.72
C ARG A 659 -17.71 33.60 -1.84
N GLN A 660 -17.01 33.93 -0.76
CA GLN A 660 -16.53 32.95 0.23
C GLN A 660 -17.68 32.09 0.78
N ARG A 661 -18.85 32.70 1.03
CA ARG A 661 -20.08 32.02 1.47
C ARG A 661 -20.57 30.96 0.46
N LEU A 662 -20.41 31.17 -0.85
CA LEU A 662 -20.78 30.17 -1.87
C LEU A 662 -19.88 28.93 -1.77
N ALA A 663 -18.56 29.12 -1.63
CA ALA A 663 -17.64 28.00 -1.44
C ALA A 663 -17.93 27.24 -0.14
N ASN A 664 -18.19 27.96 0.96
CA ASN A 664 -18.53 27.37 2.24
C ASN A 664 -19.86 26.59 2.19
N THR A 665 -20.88 27.09 1.47
CA THR A 665 -22.18 26.40 1.32
C THR A 665 -22.09 25.17 0.43
N ALA A 666 -21.28 25.19 -0.63
CA ALA A 666 -21.12 24.06 -1.56
C ALA A 666 -20.48 22.81 -0.92
N LEU A 667 -19.64 23.01 0.11
CA LEU A 667 -18.84 21.95 0.74
C LEU A 667 -19.37 21.49 2.12
N ALA A 668 -20.38 22.19 2.65
CA ALA A 668 -20.96 21.89 3.96
C ALA A 668 -21.89 20.68 3.94
N ARG A 669 -21.97 19.96 5.07
CA ARG A 669 -22.98 18.90 5.31
C ARG A 669 -23.61 19.08 6.69
N ALA A 670 -24.95 19.05 6.74
CA ALA A 670 -25.73 19.34 7.94
C ALA A 670 -25.44 18.43 9.16
N GLY A 671 -24.97 17.20 8.91
CA GLY A 671 -24.67 16.21 9.96
C GLY A 671 -23.30 16.34 10.64
N LYS A 672 -22.34 17.09 10.08
CA LYS A 672 -20.96 17.20 10.63
C LYS A 672 -20.74 18.39 11.57
N VAL A 673 -21.70 19.30 11.70
CA VAL A 673 -21.56 20.51 12.52
C VAL A 673 -21.99 20.24 13.97
N SER A 674 -21.02 19.98 14.84
CA SER A 674 -21.20 19.85 16.29
C SER A 674 -20.03 20.50 17.04
N PRO A 675 -20.26 21.27 18.12
CA PRO A 675 -19.21 21.98 18.84
C PRO A 675 -18.42 21.04 19.76
N THR A 676 -17.09 21.06 19.64
CA THR A 676 -16.18 20.28 20.49
C THR A 676 -15.94 20.94 21.85
N THR A 677 -16.18 20.22 22.95
CA THR A 677 -15.50 20.46 24.24
C THR A 677 -15.54 19.20 25.13
N GLU A 678 -14.47 18.97 25.89
CA GLU A 678 -14.12 17.67 26.50
C GLU A 678 -14.73 17.41 27.90
N THR A 679 -14.94 16.13 28.28
CA THR A 679 -14.29 15.53 29.50
C THR A 679 -14.50 14.01 29.62
N LYS A 680 -13.54 13.29 30.24
CA LYS A 680 -13.55 11.83 30.51
C LYS A 680 -14.27 11.44 31.79
N ALA A 681 -14.91 10.27 31.81
CA ALA A 681 -15.16 9.43 33.01
C ALA A 681 -15.40 7.94 32.64
N THR A 682 -15.23 7.02 33.59
CA THR A 682 -14.89 5.59 33.33
C THR A 682 -15.93 4.56 33.81
N GLU A 683 -16.20 3.53 32.98
CA GLU A 683 -16.54 2.12 33.33
C GLU A 683 -17.77 1.77 34.24
N PRO A 684 -18.22 0.48 34.40
CA PRO A 684 -17.95 -0.77 33.65
C PRO A 684 -19.14 -1.75 33.37
N LYS A 685 -18.93 -2.70 32.42
CA LYS A 685 -19.37 -4.14 32.36
C LYS A 685 -20.86 -4.59 32.34
N ALA A 686 -21.21 -5.41 31.32
CA ALA A 686 -21.50 -6.87 31.35
C ALA A 686 -22.15 -7.29 30.00
N ALA A 687 -21.71 -8.27 29.19
CA ALA A 687 -21.22 -9.66 29.37
C ALA A 687 -22.33 -10.74 29.41
N ASP A 688 -22.70 -11.27 28.23
CA ASP A 688 -22.98 -12.70 27.92
C ASP A 688 -23.28 -12.80 26.40
N SER A 689 -22.65 -13.60 25.53
CA SER A 689 -22.09 -14.98 25.53
C SER A 689 -22.99 -16.01 24.82
N LYS A 690 -22.68 -16.29 23.54
CA LYS A 690 -22.41 -17.64 23.01
C LYS A 690 -22.09 -17.64 21.51
N ALA A 691 -21.10 -18.45 21.14
CA ALA A 691 -20.70 -18.73 19.77
C ALA A 691 -21.33 -20.03 19.25
N THR A 692 -21.38 -20.18 17.92
CA THR A 692 -21.13 -21.45 17.23
C THR A 692 -20.63 -21.20 15.80
N ASP A 693 -19.73 -22.06 15.33
CA ASP A 693 -18.95 -21.94 14.09
C ASP A 693 -19.80 -21.95 12.80
N SER A 694 -19.34 -21.30 11.70
CA SER A 694 -18.43 -21.98 10.74
C SER A 694 -18.23 -21.30 9.37
N LYS A 695 -16.98 -21.37 8.91
CA LYS A 695 -16.47 -21.41 7.51
C LYS A 695 -16.48 -20.14 6.63
N ALA A 696 -15.52 -20.16 5.69
CA ALA A 696 -15.05 -19.03 4.91
C ALA A 696 -15.15 -19.26 3.40
N ALA A 697 -15.32 -18.15 2.69
CA ALA A 697 -14.84 -17.79 1.35
C ALA A 697 -14.95 -16.23 1.32
N ASP A 698 -14.17 -15.43 0.62
CA ASP A 698 -13.48 -15.79 -0.61
C ASP A 698 -14.43 -15.47 -1.78
N SER A 699 -14.26 -14.53 -2.71
CA SER A 699 -13.82 -13.12 -2.66
C SER A 699 -14.87 -12.32 -3.48
N ALA A 700 -14.76 -10.98 -3.63
CA ALA A 700 -15.63 -10.21 -4.53
C ALA A 700 -15.11 -8.81 -4.90
N VAL A 701 -15.28 -8.45 -6.18
CA VAL A 701 -15.36 -7.05 -6.65
C VAL A 701 -16.58 -6.38 -5.97
N PRO A 702 -16.49 -5.13 -5.48
CA PRO A 702 -17.52 -4.54 -4.62
C PRO A 702 -18.87 -4.32 -5.33
N GLU A 703 -19.95 -4.81 -4.71
CA GLU A 703 -21.34 -4.62 -5.15
C GLU A 703 -21.79 -3.15 -4.87
N LEU A 704 -22.37 -2.49 -5.87
CA LEU A 704 -22.94 -1.13 -5.73
C LEU A 704 -24.11 -1.12 -4.74
N LYS A 705 -24.00 -0.30 -3.69
CA LYS A 705 -25.12 0.08 -2.79
C LYS A 705 -25.00 1.55 -2.38
N ILE A 706 -25.97 2.36 -2.79
CA ILE A 706 -26.18 3.74 -2.33
C ILE A 706 -27.64 3.90 -1.87
N THR A 707 -27.88 4.86 -0.98
CA THR A 707 -29.10 5.04 -0.17
C THR A 707 -30.34 5.46 -0.97
N ARG A 708 -31.50 4.87 -0.61
CA ARG A 708 -32.83 5.36 -1.01
C ARG A 708 -33.50 6.11 0.13
N PHE A 709 -34.17 7.22 -0.20
CA PHE A 709 -35.31 7.74 0.56
C PHE A 709 -36.58 7.50 -0.27
N THR A 710 -37.67 7.06 0.36
CA THR A 710 -38.97 6.86 -0.29
C THR A 710 -40.09 7.46 0.56
N ASP A 711 -40.91 8.32 -0.05
CA ASP A 711 -42.13 8.83 0.57
C ASP A 711 -43.20 7.73 0.72
N ALA A 712 -44.02 7.80 1.77
CA ALA A 712 -45.03 6.79 2.07
C ALA A 712 -46.41 7.40 2.38
N GLU A 713 -47.45 6.94 1.67
CA GLU A 713 -48.86 7.18 2.02
C GLU A 713 -49.60 5.86 2.40
N PRO A 714 -50.67 5.92 3.23
CA PRO A 714 -51.14 4.75 3.99
C PRO A 714 -52.42 4.09 3.46
N LYS A 715 -52.57 2.76 3.63
CA LYS A 715 -53.85 2.03 3.45
C LYS A 715 -54.08 0.91 4.50
N PRO A 716 -55.35 0.46 4.70
CA PRO A 716 -55.85 0.01 6.02
C PRO A 716 -55.83 -1.52 6.27
N ALA A 717 -56.24 -1.93 7.48
CA ALA A 717 -55.90 -3.21 8.12
C ALA A 717 -57.04 -4.26 8.25
N LEU A 718 -56.63 -5.47 8.72
CA LEU A 718 -57.39 -6.62 9.30
C LEU A 718 -58.09 -7.59 8.31
N PRO A 719 -58.37 -8.87 8.69
CA PRO A 719 -57.96 -9.68 9.87
C PRO A 719 -57.31 -11.07 9.54
N PRO A 720 -56.83 -11.86 10.53
CA PRO A 720 -55.96 -13.04 10.30
C PRO A 720 -56.65 -14.43 10.38
N ARG A 721 -55.98 -15.50 9.87
CA ARG A 721 -56.28 -16.90 10.22
C ARG A 721 -55.17 -17.94 9.93
N HIS A 722 -54.76 -18.64 11.00
CA HIS A 722 -54.17 -19.99 11.16
C HIS A 722 -53.56 -20.81 9.98
N GLY A 723 -52.40 -21.44 10.26
CA GLY A 723 -52.22 -22.90 10.10
C GLY A 723 -50.86 -23.42 9.60
N GLU A 724 -50.11 -24.10 10.48
CA GLU A 724 -49.14 -25.22 10.24
C GLU A 724 -48.00 -25.01 9.19
N GLU A 725 -46.75 -24.78 9.63
CA GLU A 725 -45.69 -25.78 9.90
C GLU A 725 -45.16 -26.58 8.67
N THR A 726 -43.93 -26.29 8.22
CA THR A 726 -42.77 -27.24 8.23
C THR A 726 -41.45 -26.68 7.64
N SER A 727 -40.31 -27.15 8.19
CA SER A 727 -38.94 -27.22 7.63
C SER A 727 -38.21 -25.99 7.04
N ALA A 728 -37.45 -25.33 7.92
CA ALA A 728 -36.02 -24.98 7.80
C ALA A 728 -35.33 -24.87 6.41
N VAL A 729 -34.91 -23.63 6.08
CA VAL A 729 -33.59 -23.29 5.52
C VAL A 729 -33.13 -22.00 6.22
N GLU A 730 -31.92 -21.98 6.78
CA GLU A 730 -31.38 -20.76 7.42
C GLU A 730 -30.82 -19.82 6.36
N HIS A 731 -31.42 -18.64 6.21
CA HIS A 731 -30.85 -17.51 5.47
C HIS A 731 -29.81 -16.81 6.34
N VAL A 732 -28.56 -16.72 5.84
CA VAL A 732 -27.52 -15.89 6.45
C VAL A 732 -27.65 -14.46 5.91
N GLU A 733 -28.09 -13.53 6.75
CA GLU A 733 -28.06 -12.10 6.45
C GLU A 733 -26.66 -11.54 6.72
N THR A 734 -26.04 -10.92 5.72
CA THR A 734 -24.72 -10.27 5.83
C THR A 734 -24.86 -8.78 6.13
N ALA A 735 -24.40 -8.37 7.32
CA ALA A 735 -24.25 -6.96 7.73
C ALA A 735 -23.20 -6.25 6.83
N SER A 736 -23.43 -5.09 6.23
CA SER A 736 -23.86 -3.77 6.74
C SER A 736 -22.68 -2.84 7.06
N VAL A 737 -22.44 -1.88 6.17
CA VAL A 737 -21.73 -0.61 6.46
C VAL A 737 -22.78 0.45 6.81
N SER A 738 -22.59 1.16 7.93
CA SER A 738 -23.50 2.18 8.48
C SER A 738 -23.13 3.58 7.93
N SER A 739 -23.99 4.59 7.77
CA SER A 739 -25.22 4.97 8.51
C SER A 739 -26.15 5.80 7.58
N SER A 740 -27.45 6.06 7.81
CA SER A 740 -28.22 6.14 9.07
C SER A 740 -29.73 6.01 8.80
N GLN A 741 -30.51 5.30 9.63
CA GLN A 741 -31.68 5.83 10.37
C GLN A 741 -32.51 4.75 11.12
N THR A 742 -32.71 5.02 12.41
CA THR A 742 -33.95 4.90 13.20
C THR A 742 -34.72 3.56 13.31
N LEU A 743 -34.76 3.02 14.54
CA LEU A 743 -35.77 2.06 15.03
C LEU A 743 -36.99 2.79 15.63
N VAL A 744 -38.19 2.41 15.17
CA VAL A 744 -39.49 2.59 15.88
C VAL A 744 -40.27 1.27 15.72
N GLY A 745 -40.88 0.66 16.73
CA GLY A 745 -40.96 1.00 18.16
C GLY A 745 -41.83 -0.01 18.93
N GLU A 746 -42.33 0.42 20.11
CA GLU A 746 -43.34 -0.26 20.97
C GLU A 746 -42.92 -1.59 21.66
N ALA A 747 -43.38 -1.95 22.89
CA ALA A 747 -44.37 -1.36 23.80
C ALA A 747 -44.04 -1.62 25.30
N ALA A 748 -44.74 -0.88 26.19
CA ALA A 748 -45.15 -1.16 27.59
C ALA A 748 -44.36 -2.17 28.49
N GLY A 749 -44.13 -1.91 29.79
CA GLY A 749 -44.52 -0.80 30.66
C GLY A 749 -44.34 -1.20 32.15
N GLY A 750 -44.20 -0.24 33.08
CA GLY A 750 -44.00 -0.56 34.50
C GLY A 750 -43.77 0.67 35.40
N VAL A 751 -44.75 0.98 36.25
CA VAL A 751 -44.77 2.15 37.14
C VAL A 751 -43.93 1.91 38.41
N THR A 752 -43.14 2.91 38.83
CA THR A 752 -43.02 3.31 40.26
C THR A 752 -42.64 4.80 40.38
N VAL A 753 -43.15 5.46 41.42
CA VAL A 753 -43.03 6.91 41.66
C VAL A 753 -42.00 7.19 42.75
N ALA A 754 -41.12 8.18 42.54
CA ALA A 754 -40.43 8.89 43.62
C ALA A 754 -40.20 10.36 43.24
N THR A 755 -40.59 11.27 44.12
CA THR A 755 -40.55 12.73 43.93
C THR A 755 -39.23 13.35 44.37
N GLY A 756 -38.67 14.27 43.59
CA GLY A 756 -37.51 15.08 43.97
C GLY A 756 -37.40 16.36 43.16
N THR A 757 -37.90 17.47 43.70
CA THR A 757 -37.74 18.82 43.13
C THR A 757 -36.33 19.34 43.36
N GLU A 758 -35.61 19.74 42.30
CA GLU A 758 -34.55 20.75 42.43
C GLU A 758 -34.33 21.54 41.12
N LYS A 759 -33.66 22.70 41.24
CA LYS A 759 -33.78 23.83 40.31
C LYS A 759 -32.99 23.61 39.02
N LYS A 760 -33.63 23.80 37.86
CA LYS A 760 -32.93 24.05 36.60
C LYS A 760 -32.16 25.37 36.69
N LYS A 761 -30.87 25.31 36.38
CA LYS A 761 -30.06 26.46 35.96
C LYS A 761 -29.93 26.35 34.44
N GLU A 762 -30.22 27.42 33.72
CA GLU A 762 -30.15 27.40 32.25
C GLU A 762 -28.68 27.27 31.81
N THR A 763 -28.46 26.37 30.86
CA THR A 763 -27.26 26.30 30.02
C THR A 763 -27.76 26.11 28.60
N GLU A 764 -27.37 27.03 27.73
CA GLU A 764 -27.89 27.14 26.37
C GLU A 764 -27.44 25.93 25.52
N LYS A 765 -28.36 25.38 24.73
CA LYS A 765 -28.02 24.36 23.73
C LYS A 765 -27.47 25.04 22.48
N ALA A 766 -26.18 24.86 22.20
CA ALA A 766 -25.64 25.11 20.86
C ALA A 766 -26.15 24.01 19.91
N GLY A 767 -27.10 24.36 19.04
CA GLY A 767 -27.76 23.41 18.13
C GLY A 767 -28.74 24.09 17.19
N SER A 768 -28.42 25.29 16.72
CA SER A 768 -29.33 26.15 15.97
C SER A 768 -28.71 26.60 14.63
N VAL A 769 -29.53 26.99 13.66
CA VAL A 769 -29.06 27.31 12.29
C VAL A 769 -28.28 28.63 12.27
N GLU A 770 -28.46 29.48 13.28
CA GLU A 770 -27.64 30.67 13.49
C GLU A 770 -26.15 30.32 13.70
N ALA A 771 -25.84 29.11 14.21
CA ALA A 771 -24.47 28.59 14.26
C ALA A 771 -23.95 28.18 12.88
N LEU A 772 -24.80 27.57 12.04
CA LEU A 772 -24.47 27.25 10.64
C LEU A 772 -24.24 28.53 9.82
N ALA A 773 -25.09 29.55 9.97
CA ALA A 773 -24.91 30.86 9.33
C ALA A 773 -23.57 31.50 9.71
N LYS A 774 -23.24 31.50 11.01
CA LYS A 774 -21.96 32.00 11.52
C LYS A 774 -20.75 31.16 11.09
N GLU A 775 -20.95 29.91 10.67
CA GLU A 775 -19.90 29.06 10.09
C GLU A 775 -19.68 29.36 8.60
N LEU A 776 -20.77 29.57 7.85
CA LEU A 776 -20.71 29.93 6.44
C LEU A 776 -20.12 31.33 6.18
N ASP A 777 -20.25 32.26 7.14
CA ASP A 777 -19.66 33.62 7.07
C ASP A 777 -18.17 33.69 7.48
N GLN A 778 -17.46 32.56 7.60
CA GLN A 778 -16.05 32.55 7.97
C GLN A 778 -15.13 32.80 6.77
N ASP A 779 -14.07 33.58 6.98
CA ASP A 779 -13.07 33.96 5.97
C ASP A 779 -12.19 32.79 5.47
N GLU A 780 -12.33 31.61 6.10
CA GLU A 780 -11.67 30.37 5.70
C GLU A 780 -12.67 29.44 5.02
N VAL A 781 -12.27 28.82 3.90
CA VAL A 781 -12.98 27.66 3.37
C VAL A 781 -12.77 26.52 4.37
N LYS A 782 -13.81 26.14 5.11
CA LYS A 782 -13.78 24.95 5.96
C LYS A 782 -14.07 23.70 5.13
N GLY A 783 -13.22 22.68 5.28
CA GLY A 783 -13.26 21.47 4.46
C GLY A 783 -12.34 21.50 3.24
N THR A 784 -11.18 22.18 3.33
CA THR A 784 -10.16 22.30 2.27
C THR A 784 -9.28 21.08 2.03
N ASP A 785 -9.56 19.95 2.66
CA ASP A 785 -9.10 18.67 2.13
C ASP A 785 -9.64 18.55 0.71
N GLN A 786 -8.82 18.12 -0.25
CA GLN A 786 -9.24 18.10 -1.65
C GLN A 786 -10.40 17.11 -1.85
N GLN A 787 -11.64 17.61 -1.94
CA GLN A 787 -12.78 16.81 -2.35
C GLN A 787 -12.66 16.46 -3.84
N ASP A 788 -13.02 15.24 -4.20
CA ASP A 788 -13.15 14.84 -5.59
C ASP A 788 -14.30 15.62 -6.24
N VAL A 789 -14.21 15.86 -7.55
CA VAL A 789 -15.24 16.52 -8.35
C VAL A 789 -16.59 15.84 -8.16
N ASP A 790 -16.60 14.52 -8.02
CA ASP A 790 -17.82 13.76 -7.80
C ASP A 790 -18.48 14.03 -6.43
N GLU A 791 -17.70 14.13 -5.36
CA GLU A 791 -18.24 14.40 -4.02
C GLU A 791 -18.85 15.80 -3.96
N ALA A 792 -18.13 16.80 -4.51
CA ALA A 792 -18.61 18.17 -4.58
C ALA A 792 -19.85 18.31 -5.48
N MET A 793 -19.87 17.65 -6.64
CA MET A 793 -21.05 17.63 -7.53
C MET A 793 -22.25 16.96 -6.86
N GLY A 794 -22.05 15.85 -6.16
CA GLY A 794 -23.09 15.16 -5.39
C GLY A 794 -23.71 16.06 -4.33
N ASN A 795 -22.88 16.67 -3.48
CA ASN A 795 -23.33 17.64 -2.47
C ASN A 795 -24.17 18.76 -3.11
N ILE A 796 -23.68 19.37 -4.20
CA ILE A 796 -24.35 20.49 -4.88
C ILE A 796 -25.73 20.09 -5.43
N LEU A 797 -25.85 18.92 -6.08
CA LEU A 797 -27.15 18.44 -6.59
C LEU A 797 -28.14 18.14 -5.44
N GLU A 798 -27.66 17.55 -4.34
CA GLU A 798 -28.46 17.32 -3.13
C GLU A 798 -28.96 18.64 -2.51
N HIS A 799 -28.11 19.68 -2.47
CA HIS A 799 -28.47 21.01 -1.99
C HIS A 799 -29.56 21.67 -2.85
N LEU A 800 -29.48 21.51 -4.18
CA LEU A 800 -30.52 22.00 -5.10
C LEU A 800 -31.85 21.24 -4.92
N GLN A 801 -31.81 19.91 -4.74
CA GLN A 801 -33.02 19.13 -4.42
C GLN A 801 -33.61 19.50 -3.06
N ALA A 802 -32.79 19.81 -2.05
CA ALA A 802 -33.25 20.31 -0.76
C ALA A 802 -33.95 21.68 -0.88
N ALA A 803 -33.44 22.57 -1.74
CA ALA A 803 -34.08 23.85 -2.06
C ALA A 803 -35.45 23.68 -2.76
N VAL A 804 -35.56 22.74 -3.72
CA VAL A 804 -36.84 22.39 -4.37
C VAL A 804 -37.86 21.86 -3.35
N LYS A 805 -37.44 20.95 -2.46
CA LYS A 805 -38.29 20.41 -1.39
C LYS A 805 -38.82 21.51 -0.46
N LEU A 806 -37.97 22.48 -0.09
CA LEU A 806 -38.38 23.62 0.72
C LEU A 806 -39.40 24.52 -0.01
N ALA A 807 -39.18 24.82 -1.29
CA ALA A 807 -40.09 25.65 -2.08
C ALA A 807 -41.47 24.98 -2.25
N ARG A 808 -41.51 23.67 -2.53
CA ARG A 808 -42.77 22.88 -2.54
C ARG A 808 -43.51 22.94 -1.21
N ALA A 809 -42.80 22.89 -0.09
CA ALA A 809 -43.39 23.00 1.24
C ALA A 809 -44.00 24.39 1.50
N ARG A 810 -43.35 25.48 1.06
CA ARG A 810 -43.88 26.86 1.16
C ARG A 810 -45.19 27.05 0.38
N ARG A 811 -45.25 26.55 -0.87
CA ARG A 811 -46.49 26.54 -1.67
C ARG A 811 -47.60 25.76 -0.99
N SER A 812 -47.28 24.56 -0.51
CA SER A 812 -48.23 23.69 0.21
C SER A 812 -48.75 24.32 1.52
N ALA A 813 -47.98 25.23 2.14
CA ALA A 813 -48.37 25.98 3.31
C ALA A 813 -49.23 27.23 3.00
N GLY A 814 -49.39 27.59 1.71
CA GLY A 814 -50.17 28.75 1.27
C GLY A 814 -49.45 30.10 1.40
N GLU A 815 -48.11 30.12 1.39
CA GLU A 815 -47.32 31.36 1.41
C GLU A 815 -47.05 31.96 0.02
N GLU A 816 -47.35 31.21 -1.06
CA GLU A 816 -47.22 31.66 -2.45
C GLU A 816 -48.56 31.45 -3.18
N ASP A 817 -49.03 32.44 -3.94
CA ASP A 817 -50.32 32.43 -4.67
C ASP A 817 -50.33 31.50 -5.92
N GLU A 818 -49.33 30.65 -6.09
CA GLU A 818 -49.15 29.79 -7.28
C GLU A 818 -49.66 28.36 -7.08
N THR A 819 -50.56 27.92 -7.96
CA THR A 819 -51.19 26.58 -7.91
C THR A 819 -50.43 25.51 -8.70
N GLU A 820 -49.35 25.84 -9.38
CA GLU A 820 -48.56 24.89 -10.16
C GLU A 820 -47.46 24.24 -9.30
N GLU A 821 -47.35 22.92 -9.42
CA GLU A 821 -46.35 22.10 -8.74
C GLU A 821 -44.96 22.42 -9.29
N ILE A 822 -44.01 22.79 -8.41
CA ILE A 822 -42.61 22.99 -8.80
C ILE A 822 -42.04 21.64 -9.24
N PRO A 823 -41.57 21.47 -10.49
CA PRO A 823 -40.89 20.24 -10.91
C PRO A 823 -39.62 20.00 -10.09
N ASP A 824 -39.12 18.76 -10.06
CA ASP A 824 -37.75 18.50 -9.63
C ASP A 824 -36.91 18.26 -10.90
N PRO A 825 -36.36 19.32 -11.52
CA PRO A 825 -35.59 19.17 -12.75
C PRO A 825 -34.24 18.48 -12.49
N VAL A 826 -33.74 18.49 -11.25
CA VAL A 826 -32.50 17.77 -10.89
C VAL A 826 -32.75 16.26 -10.94
N ASP A 827 -33.80 15.79 -10.26
CA ASP A 827 -34.20 14.38 -10.25
C ASP A 827 -34.54 13.85 -11.65
N ASN A 828 -35.17 14.69 -12.48
CA ASN A 828 -35.61 14.30 -13.83
C ASN A 828 -34.48 14.22 -14.87
N HIS A 829 -33.49 15.11 -14.79
CA HIS A 829 -32.48 15.26 -15.86
C HIS A 829 -31.09 14.70 -15.52
N PHE A 830 -30.76 14.47 -14.25
CA PHE A 830 -29.44 13.98 -13.82
C PHE A 830 -29.42 12.54 -13.28
N TYR A 831 -30.56 11.96 -12.91
CA TYR A 831 -30.61 10.60 -12.35
C TYR A 831 -31.07 9.57 -13.40
N SER A 832 -30.34 8.47 -13.48
CA SER A 832 -30.64 7.31 -14.32
C SER A 832 -31.18 6.16 -13.48
N ASP A 833 -32.14 5.41 -14.03
CA ASP A 833 -32.63 4.16 -13.46
C ASP A 833 -31.89 2.98 -14.10
N PHE A 834 -31.40 2.06 -13.27
CA PHE A 834 -30.65 0.86 -13.65
C PHE A 834 -31.34 -0.39 -13.14
N VAL A 835 -30.97 -1.55 -13.69
CA VAL A 835 -31.23 -2.85 -13.11
C VAL A 835 -29.95 -3.67 -13.06
N MET A 836 -29.69 -4.27 -11.90
CA MET A 836 -28.66 -5.27 -11.72
C MET A 836 -29.30 -6.65 -11.87
N HIS A 837 -28.82 -7.42 -12.84
CA HIS A 837 -29.20 -8.82 -13.06
C HIS A 837 -28.13 -9.71 -12.41
N SER A 838 -28.55 -10.71 -11.63
CA SER A 838 -27.66 -11.67 -10.96
C SER A 838 -28.13 -13.11 -11.11
N GLN A 839 -27.18 -14.06 -11.20
CA GLN A 839 -27.45 -15.49 -11.36
C GLN A 839 -26.38 -16.35 -10.67
N THR A 840 -26.80 -17.34 -9.89
CA THR A 840 -25.91 -18.36 -9.28
C THR A 840 -25.92 -19.65 -10.08
N SER A 841 -24.81 -20.39 -10.14
CA SER A 841 -24.77 -21.64 -10.94
C SER A 841 -25.52 -22.84 -10.33
N THR A 842 -26.20 -22.64 -9.20
CA THR A 842 -26.95 -23.69 -8.46
C THR A 842 -28.46 -23.51 -8.54
N ALA A 843 -28.96 -22.29 -8.81
CA ALA A 843 -30.35 -22.03 -9.13
C ALA A 843 -30.54 -22.07 -10.65
N GLY A 844 -31.43 -22.92 -11.15
CA GLY A 844 -31.50 -23.23 -12.58
C GLY A 844 -31.91 -22.05 -13.46
N ASN A 845 -31.00 -21.55 -14.30
CA ASN A 845 -31.17 -20.66 -15.47
C ASN A 845 -31.93 -19.32 -15.33
N GLU A 846 -32.61 -19.05 -14.22
CA GLU A 846 -33.30 -17.78 -13.96
C GLU A 846 -32.34 -16.71 -13.43
N TRP A 847 -32.62 -15.45 -13.76
CA TRP A 847 -31.87 -14.27 -13.32
C TRP A 847 -32.72 -13.50 -12.32
N SER A 848 -32.16 -13.17 -11.15
CA SER A 848 -32.77 -12.23 -10.21
C SER A 848 -32.45 -10.79 -10.61
N GLN A 849 -33.42 -9.89 -10.44
CA GLN A 849 -33.30 -8.46 -10.76
C GLN A 849 -33.38 -7.60 -9.49
N ARG A 850 -32.54 -6.57 -9.41
CA ARG A 850 -32.66 -5.47 -8.44
C ARG A 850 -32.62 -4.14 -9.20
N ASP A 851 -33.65 -3.33 -9.05
CA ASP A 851 -33.64 -1.95 -9.55
C ASP A 851 -32.70 -1.08 -8.69
N ASP A 852 -31.96 -0.19 -9.32
CA ASP A 852 -31.09 0.82 -8.71
C ASP A 852 -31.31 2.20 -9.38
N ARG A 853 -30.94 3.30 -8.72
CA ARG A 853 -31.08 4.66 -9.26
C ARG A 853 -29.90 5.52 -8.86
N ASN A 854 -29.18 6.05 -9.84
CA ASN A 854 -27.90 6.72 -9.61
C ASN A 854 -27.71 7.90 -10.58
N ARG A 855 -27.01 8.95 -10.13
CA ARG A 855 -26.62 10.12 -10.94
C ARG A 855 -25.37 9.86 -11.81
N LEU A 856 -24.61 8.82 -11.49
CA LEU A 856 -23.28 8.59 -12.03
C LEU A 856 -23.12 7.18 -12.60
N VAL A 857 -22.48 7.08 -13.77
CA VAL A 857 -21.95 5.81 -14.30
C VAL A 857 -20.46 5.73 -13.97
N MET A 858 -20.07 4.67 -13.26
CA MET A 858 -18.66 4.37 -12.99
C MET A 858 -18.01 3.74 -14.23
N ALA A 859 -16.98 4.39 -14.78
CA ALA A 859 -16.24 3.93 -15.94
C ALA A 859 -14.77 3.64 -15.55
N PRO A 860 -14.48 2.49 -14.90
CA PRO A 860 -13.13 2.13 -14.50
C PRO A 860 -12.23 1.92 -15.73
N LEU A 861 -11.03 2.49 -15.67
CA LEU A 861 -10.00 2.35 -16.70
C LEU A 861 -9.19 1.07 -16.46
N HIS A 862 -8.61 0.50 -17.52
CA HIS A 862 -7.71 -0.66 -17.46
C HIS A 862 -6.61 -0.54 -16.36
N GLU A 863 -6.19 -1.68 -15.80
CA GLU A 863 -5.15 -1.75 -14.74
C GLU A 863 -3.71 -1.72 -15.28
N THR A 864 -3.43 -2.38 -16.41
CA THR A 864 -2.13 -2.25 -17.10
C THR A 864 -1.89 -0.79 -17.54
N LYS A 865 -0.67 -0.28 -17.34
CA LYS A 865 -0.26 1.08 -17.73
C LYS A 865 -0.09 1.21 -19.24
N GLY A 866 -0.44 2.36 -19.80
CA GLY A 866 -0.27 2.69 -21.22
C GLY A 866 -1.34 2.11 -22.15
N VAL A 867 -2.39 1.49 -21.60
CA VAL A 867 -3.52 1.00 -22.40
C VAL A 867 -4.46 2.17 -22.72
N LYS A 868 -4.74 2.37 -24.02
CA LYS A 868 -5.78 3.30 -24.49
C LYS A 868 -7.09 2.53 -24.67
N GLU A 869 -8.18 3.08 -24.14
CA GLU A 869 -9.54 2.53 -24.26
C GLU A 869 -10.53 3.58 -24.77
N ASP A 870 -11.62 3.13 -25.41
CA ASP A 870 -12.75 3.98 -25.78
C ASP A 870 -13.85 4.00 -24.69
N MET A 871 -14.84 4.90 -24.81
CA MET A 871 -15.95 4.98 -23.84
C MET A 871 -16.69 3.65 -23.68
N TYR A 872 -16.85 2.88 -24.75
CA TYR A 872 -17.60 1.63 -24.72
C TYR A 872 -16.87 0.54 -23.93
N GLN A 873 -15.54 0.50 -24.01
CA GLN A 873 -14.71 -0.40 -23.21
C GLN A 873 -14.76 -0.05 -21.71
N VAL A 874 -14.62 1.23 -21.36
CA VAL A 874 -14.62 1.65 -19.94
C VAL A 874 -16.00 1.59 -19.29
N ILE A 875 -17.09 1.83 -20.05
CA ILE A 875 -18.47 1.60 -19.60
C ILE A 875 -18.73 0.09 -19.47
N GLY A 876 -18.31 -0.70 -20.46
CA GLY A 876 -18.42 -2.16 -20.45
C GLY A 876 -17.76 -2.77 -19.21
N ARG A 877 -16.55 -2.32 -18.83
CA ARG A 877 -15.88 -2.79 -17.60
C ARG A 877 -16.72 -2.62 -16.33
N GLY A 878 -17.61 -1.62 -16.28
CA GLY A 878 -18.54 -1.39 -15.16
C GLY A 878 -19.93 -2.02 -15.29
N LEU A 879 -20.43 -2.26 -16.51
CA LEU A 879 -21.82 -2.70 -16.77
C LEU A 879 -21.96 -4.10 -17.39
N ASP A 880 -20.95 -4.60 -18.09
CA ASP A 880 -20.97 -5.89 -18.78
C ASP A 880 -20.97 -7.08 -17.79
N ILE A 881 -21.14 -8.28 -18.34
CA ILE A 881 -21.24 -9.51 -17.56
C ILE A 881 -19.93 -9.88 -16.86
N GLN A 882 -19.90 -9.70 -15.54
CA GLN A 882 -18.82 -10.08 -14.66
C GLN A 882 -19.08 -11.47 -14.05
N ARG A 883 -18.00 -12.21 -13.81
CA ARG A 883 -18.03 -13.50 -13.10
C ARG A 883 -17.19 -13.39 -11.83
N ASN A 884 -17.82 -13.65 -10.69
CA ASN A 884 -17.11 -13.83 -9.44
C ASN A 884 -16.54 -15.27 -9.37
N GLU A 885 -15.25 -15.42 -9.08
CA GLU A 885 -14.57 -16.70 -9.21
C GLU A 885 -14.85 -17.67 -8.05
N GLU A 886 -14.99 -17.23 -6.80
CA GLU A 886 -15.30 -18.12 -5.69
C GLU A 886 -16.80 -18.39 -5.54
N THR A 887 -17.63 -17.35 -5.55
CA THR A 887 -19.10 -17.49 -5.37
C THR A 887 -19.79 -18.08 -6.60
N LYS A 888 -19.12 -18.09 -7.75
CA LYS A 888 -19.67 -18.45 -9.08
C LYS A 888 -20.90 -17.62 -9.48
N LEU A 889 -21.11 -16.46 -8.85
CA LEU A 889 -22.14 -15.50 -9.20
C LEU A 889 -21.78 -14.82 -10.53
N MET A 890 -22.74 -14.77 -11.45
CA MET A 890 -22.68 -13.92 -12.65
C MET A 890 -23.52 -12.66 -12.38
N THR A 891 -23.00 -11.48 -12.68
CA THR A 891 -23.72 -10.21 -12.55
C THR A 891 -23.50 -9.31 -13.75
N TYR A 892 -24.53 -8.58 -14.18
CA TYR A 892 -24.38 -7.46 -15.10
C TYR A 892 -25.38 -6.35 -14.74
N THR A 893 -25.09 -5.12 -15.14
CA THR A 893 -25.95 -3.96 -14.90
C THR A 893 -26.41 -3.39 -16.23
N ALA A 894 -27.68 -3.01 -16.32
CA ALA A 894 -28.27 -2.45 -17.53
C ALA A 894 -29.05 -1.18 -17.22
N ILE A 895 -29.05 -0.23 -18.16
CA ILE A 895 -29.74 1.05 -18.01
C ILE A 895 -31.21 0.85 -18.39
N LYS A 896 -32.14 1.07 -17.44
CA LYS A 896 -33.59 1.07 -17.72
C LYS A 896 -34.03 2.41 -18.31
N LYS A 897 -33.55 3.52 -17.73
CA LYS A 897 -33.86 4.88 -18.16
C LYS A 897 -32.63 5.76 -17.94
N PRO A 898 -31.91 6.19 -19.00
CA PRO A 898 -30.78 7.10 -18.83
C PRO A 898 -31.27 8.52 -18.50
N ALA A 899 -30.49 9.23 -17.69
CA ALA A 899 -30.59 10.65 -17.45
C ALA A 899 -30.43 11.44 -18.76
N ASP A 900 -31.09 12.60 -18.88
CA ASP A 900 -30.94 13.45 -20.07
C ASP A 900 -29.56 14.10 -20.14
N ILE A 901 -28.96 14.38 -18.98
CA ILE A 901 -27.57 14.77 -18.78
C ILE A 901 -26.90 13.64 -17.99
N LEU A 902 -26.11 12.83 -18.67
CA LEU A 902 -25.47 11.63 -18.11
C LEU A 902 -24.02 11.92 -17.73
N HIS A 903 -23.63 11.51 -16.51
CA HIS A 903 -22.30 11.74 -15.95
C HIS A 903 -21.50 10.44 -15.85
N PHE A 904 -20.23 10.50 -16.25
CA PHE A 904 -19.26 9.41 -16.15
C PHE A 904 -18.08 9.83 -15.29
N LEU A 905 -17.71 9.01 -14.31
CA LEU A 905 -16.47 9.15 -13.53
C LEU A 905 -15.43 8.15 -14.02
N PHE A 906 -14.19 8.60 -14.21
CA PHE A 906 -13.03 7.78 -14.54
C PHE A 906 -12.09 7.72 -13.31
N PRO A 907 -12.18 6.69 -12.45
CA PRO A 907 -11.34 6.59 -11.26
C PRO A 907 -9.84 6.62 -11.60
N ARG A 908 -9.16 7.69 -11.18
CA ARG A 908 -7.73 7.91 -11.46
C ARG A 908 -6.78 7.38 -10.37
N SER A 909 -7.28 6.81 -9.28
CA SER A 909 -6.47 6.31 -8.15
C SER A 909 -6.19 4.82 -8.25
N ARG A 910 -4.94 4.39 -7.97
CA ARG A 910 -4.52 2.99 -7.84
C ARG A 910 -3.63 2.80 -6.61
N GLN A 911 -3.41 1.55 -6.22
CA GLN A 911 -2.45 1.17 -5.17
C GLN A 911 -1.00 1.58 -5.51
N ASP A 912 -0.66 1.69 -6.80
CA ASP A 912 0.68 2.03 -7.30
C ASP A 912 0.84 3.47 -7.83
N GLY A 913 -0.14 4.34 -7.55
CA GLY A 913 -0.13 5.76 -7.94
C GLY A 913 -1.35 6.19 -8.77
N LYS A 914 -1.14 7.14 -9.70
CA LYS A 914 -2.21 7.65 -10.59
C LYS A 914 -2.36 6.77 -11.83
N ASN A 915 -3.60 6.51 -12.24
CA ASN A 915 -3.95 5.86 -13.49
C ASN A 915 -3.89 6.87 -14.65
N GLU A 916 -2.78 6.89 -15.37
CA GLU A 916 -2.55 7.80 -16.51
C GLU A 916 -2.94 7.18 -17.87
N ASN A 917 -3.78 6.14 -17.89
CA ASN A 917 -4.30 5.59 -19.14
C ASN A 917 -5.21 6.60 -19.86
N PRO A 918 -4.98 6.90 -21.15
CA PRO A 918 -5.85 7.79 -21.90
C PRO A 918 -7.21 7.12 -22.22
N VAL A 919 -8.28 7.90 -22.12
CA VAL A 919 -9.64 7.49 -22.55
C VAL A 919 -10.03 8.27 -23.80
N GLU A 920 -10.53 7.57 -24.82
CA GLU A 920 -11.07 8.19 -26.03
C GLU A 920 -12.56 8.54 -25.84
N LEU A 921 -12.84 9.84 -25.78
CA LEU A 921 -14.19 10.36 -25.52
C LEU A 921 -15.03 10.38 -26.81
N ASN A 922 -15.76 9.31 -27.11
CA ASN A 922 -16.59 9.19 -28.31
C ASN A 922 -17.70 10.28 -28.35
N ASP A 923 -17.85 11.00 -29.46
CA ASP A 923 -19.00 11.89 -29.72
C ASP A 923 -19.40 11.71 -31.20
N PRO A 924 -20.60 11.17 -31.53
CA PRO A 924 -21.64 10.71 -30.60
C PRO A 924 -21.29 9.41 -29.84
N LEU A 925 -22.03 9.18 -28.76
CA LEU A 925 -22.00 7.97 -27.92
C LEU A 925 -23.39 7.30 -27.96
N TYR A 926 -23.48 6.02 -28.31
CA TYR A 926 -24.75 5.27 -28.38
C TYR A 926 -24.89 4.29 -27.21
N LEU A 927 -25.93 4.41 -26.40
CA LEU A 927 -26.09 3.57 -25.19
C LEU A 927 -26.93 2.31 -25.39
N ASP A 928 -27.43 2.06 -26.61
CA ASP A 928 -28.37 0.99 -26.96
C ASP A 928 -27.99 -0.41 -26.47
N LEU A 929 -26.69 -0.76 -26.50
CA LEU A 929 -26.21 -2.07 -26.04
C LEU A 929 -26.01 -2.13 -24.51
N PHE A 930 -26.00 -0.99 -23.80
CA PHE A 930 -25.99 -0.93 -22.34
C PHE A 930 -27.40 -0.86 -21.74
N MET A 931 -28.42 -0.56 -22.54
CA MET A 931 -29.82 -0.58 -22.12
C MET A 931 -30.27 -1.97 -21.62
N ASP A 932 -31.31 -1.97 -20.80
CA ASP A 932 -32.00 -3.18 -20.36
C ASP A 932 -32.87 -3.78 -21.48
N VAL A 933 -32.91 -5.11 -21.55
CA VAL A 933 -33.62 -5.86 -22.59
C VAL A 933 -34.22 -7.11 -21.94
N GLU A 934 -35.54 -7.10 -21.80
CA GLU A 934 -36.28 -8.18 -21.11
C GLU A 934 -36.37 -9.47 -21.95
N ASP A 935 -36.45 -9.34 -23.28
CA ASP A 935 -36.55 -10.47 -24.21
C ASP A 935 -35.17 -10.89 -24.75
N LYS A 936 -34.78 -12.13 -24.50
CA LYS A 936 -33.51 -12.70 -24.97
C LYS A 936 -33.49 -12.95 -26.48
N GLU A 937 -34.65 -12.96 -27.13
CA GLU A 937 -34.76 -13.05 -28.59
C GLU A 937 -34.66 -11.70 -29.31
N ASP A 938 -34.63 -10.57 -28.58
CA ASP A 938 -34.37 -9.24 -29.14
C ASP A 938 -32.97 -9.17 -29.76
N GLU A 939 -32.87 -8.64 -30.97
CA GLU A 939 -31.59 -8.46 -31.69
C GLU A 939 -30.60 -7.58 -30.90
N ARG A 940 -31.08 -6.66 -30.05
CA ARG A 940 -30.23 -5.88 -29.13
C ARG A 940 -29.59 -6.75 -28.06
N TYR A 941 -30.31 -7.73 -27.51
CA TYR A 941 -29.74 -8.69 -26.56
C TYR A 941 -28.68 -9.58 -27.22
N LYS A 942 -28.91 -10.01 -28.46
CA LYS A 942 -27.93 -10.76 -29.27
C LYS A 942 -26.68 -9.93 -29.56
N LYS A 943 -26.84 -8.67 -30.00
CA LYS A 943 -25.72 -7.73 -30.21
C LYS A 943 -24.95 -7.44 -28.92
N LYS A 944 -25.64 -7.24 -27.79
CA LYS A 944 -25.04 -7.04 -26.46
C LYS A 944 -24.21 -8.27 -26.04
N THR A 945 -24.77 -9.47 -26.18
CA THR A 945 -24.07 -10.73 -25.89
C THR A 945 -22.86 -10.93 -26.83
N ARG A 946 -22.95 -10.51 -28.10
CA ARG A 946 -21.82 -10.53 -29.04
C ARG A 946 -20.74 -9.52 -28.65
N LEU A 947 -21.11 -8.30 -28.24
CA LEU A 947 -20.18 -7.28 -27.72
C LEU A 947 -19.41 -7.81 -26.50
N TRP A 948 -20.09 -8.45 -25.55
CA TRP A 948 -19.45 -9.10 -24.40
C TRP A 948 -18.41 -10.16 -24.81
N ALA A 949 -18.75 -10.99 -25.79
CA ALA A 949 -17.83 -12.00 -26.32
C ALA A 949 -16.61 -11.37 -27.02
N ILE A 950 -16.81 -10.28 -27.77
CA ILE A 950 -15.74 -9.52 -28.42
C ILE A 950 -14.83 -8.87 -27.38
N ASN A 951 -15.38 -8.11 -26.43
CA ASN A 951 -14.62 -7.43 -25.37
C ASN A 951 -13.73 -8.43 -24.61
N ARG A 952 -14.32 -9.57 -24.21
CA ARG A 952 -13.60 -10.65 -23.53
C ARG A 952 -12.48 -11.24 -24.39
N ARG A 953 -12.73 -11.56 -25.66
CA ARG A 953 -11.70 -12.16 -26.54
C ARG A 953 -10.56 -11.16 -26.81
N SER A 954 -10.87 -9.87 -26.93
CA SER A 954 -9.84 -8.81 -27.03
C SER A 954 -8.98 -8.71 -25.75
N GLU A 955 -9.55 -8.87 -24.56
CA GLU A 955 -8.77 -8.94 -23.31
C GLU A 955 -7.92 -10.21 -23.23
N GLU A 956 -8.45 -11.37 -23.64
CA GLU A 956 -7.71 -12.63 -23.73
C GLU A 956 -6.50 -12.52 -24.68
N LEU A 957 -6.67 -11.99 -25.89
CA LEU A 957 -5.60 -11.73 -26.87
C LEU A 957 -4.53 -10.77 -26.34
N ARG A 958 -4.93 -9.69 -25.65
CA ARG A 958 -3.98 -8.75 -25.02
C ARG A 958 -3.19 -9.41 -23.88
N ALA A 959 -3.82 -10.27 -23.10
CA ALA A 959 -3.17 -11.04 -22.03
C ALA A 959 -2.22 -12.11 -22.59
N GLU A 960 -2.53 -12.73 -23.73
CA GLU A 960 -1.63 -13.61 -24.48
C GLU A 960 -0.41 -12.83 -25.00
N LYS A 961 -0.62 -11.69 -25.67
CA LYS A 961 0.42 -10.81 -26.22
C LYS A 961 1.44 -10.35 -25.16
N ASN A 962 0.97 -10.03 -23.94
CA ASN A 962 1.82 -9.66 -22.80
C ASN A 962 2.65 -10.83 -22.23
N LYS A 963 2.30 -12.10 -22.52
CA LYS A 963 3.11 -13.27 -22.17
C LYS A 963 4.20 -13.57 -23.22
N VAL A 964 4.07 -13.04 -24.44
CA VAL A 964 4.95 -13.31 -25.60
C VAL A 964 5.96 -12.15 -25.83
N VAL A 965 6.42 -11.56 -24.73
CA VAL A 965 7.57 -10.62 -24.71
C VAL A 965 8.73 -11.34 -23.98
N PRO A 966 9.69 -11.92 -24.72
CA PRO A 966 10.62 -12.90 -24.13
C PRO A 966 11.86 -12.25 -23.51
N GLU A 967 11.99 -12.36 -22.20
CA GLU A 967 13.25 -12.82 -21.61
C GLU A 967 13.14 -14.33 -21.32
N THR A 968 13.32 -15.18 -22.34
CA THR A 968 13.80 -16.58 -22.16
C THR A 968 14.01 -17.30 -23.50
N ASN A 969 15.23 -17.78 -23.74
CA ASN A 969 15.54 -18.81 -24.74
C ASN A 969 15.08 -20.18 -24.19
N SER A 970 13.78 -20.50 -24.20
CA SER A 970 13.28 -21.66 -23.43
C SER A 970 12.14 -22.47 -24.05
N ARG A 971 11.78 -22.27 -25.32
CA ARG A 971 10.75 -23.07 -25.99
C ARG A 971 11.28 -23.78 -27.25
N ASP A 972 12.02 -24.86 -27.08
CA ASP A 972 12.51 -25.67 -28.22
C ASP A 972 11.43 -26.60 -28.84
N MET A 973 10.18 -26.54 -28.35
CA MET A 973 9.10 -27.48 -28.70
C MET A 973 7.74 -26.80 -28.94
N LEU A 974 7.06 -27.22 -30.02
CA LEU A 974 5.66 -26.92 -30.31
C LEU A 974 4.78 -28.16 -30.04
N SER A 975 3.52 -27.97 -29.66
CA SER A 975 2.55 -29.07 -29.65
C SER A 975 2.16 -29.49 -31.07
N GLU A 976 1.61 -30.70 -31.21
CA GLU A 976 1.13 -31.22 -32.49
C GLU A 976 0.00 -30.33 -33.06
N GLU A 977 -0.88 -29.81 -32.20
CA GLU A 977 -1.98 -28.89 -32.56
C GLU A 977 -1.48 -27.51 -33.03
N GLU A 978 -0.49 -26.92 -32.35
CA GLU A 978 0.14 -25.66 -32.78
C GLU A 978 0.84 -25.82 -34.14
N LEU A 979 1.53 -26.94 -34.35
CA LEU A 979 2.24 -27.25 -35.59
C LEU A 979 1.27 -27.52 -36.75
N GLU A 980 0.18 -28.28 -36.53
CA GLU A 980 -0.87 -28.47 -37.54
C GLU A 980 -1.52 -27.15 -37.93
N ARG A 981 -1.80 -26.25 -36.97
CA ARG A 981 -2.39 -24.93 -37.26
C ARG A 981 -1.47 -24.10 -38.17
N PHE A 982 -0.19 -24.01 -37.83
CA PHE A 982 0.84 -23.31 -38.61
C PHE A 982 1.03 -23.90 -40.02
N LEU A 983 0.91 -25.22 -40.18
CA LEU A 983 1.02 -25.90 -41.47
C LEU A 983 -0.27 -25.85 -42.31
N SER A 984 -1.41 -25.48 -41.72
CA SER A 984 -2.72 -25.51 -42.38
C SER A 984 -3.09 -24.24 -43.15
N GLU A 985 -2.51 -23.09 -42.83
CA GLU A 985 -2.84 -21.80 -43.45
C GLU A 985 -1.73 -21.29 -44.40
N ASP A 986 -1.94 -21.48 -45.71
CA ASP A 986 -1.32 -20.75 -46.85
C ASP A 986 0.14 -20.24 -46.69
N SER A 987 1.01 -21.02 -46.05
CA SER A 987 2.46 -20.79 -46.10
C SER A 987 2.97 -21.03 -47.51
N PRO A 988 3.88 -20.19 -48.07
CA PRO A 988 4.44 -20.40 -49.40
C PRO A 988 5.16 -21.75 -49.47
N THR A 989 4.58 -22.70 -50.22
CA THR A 989 5.17 -24.02 -50.41
C THR A 989 6.34 -23.93 -51.39
N ASP A 990 7.56 -23.81 -50.86
CA ASP A 990 8.75 -24.17 -51.62
C ASP A 990 8.78 -25.70 -51.82
N ALA A 991 9.11 -26.12 -53.03
CA ALA A 991 8.62 -27.38 -53.60
C ALA A 991 9.37 -28.67 -53.17
N ASP A 992 10.27 -28.59 -52.19
CA ASP A 992 11.10 -29.69 -51.72
C ASP A 992 10.75 -30.04 -50.26
N GLY A 993 9.86 -31.02 -50.09
CA GLY A 993 9.24 -31.41 -48.82
C GLY A 993 10.14 -32.18 -47.83
N ASP A 994 11.40 -31.80 -47.68
CA ASP A 994 12.32 -32.33 -46.66
C ASP A 994 12.40 -31.38 -45.47
N TYR A 995 11.66 -31.67 -44.41
CA TYR A 995 11.84 -31.03 -43.10
C TYR A 995 12.86 -31.83 -42.28
N GLU A 996 14.06 -31.28 -42.10
CA GLU A 996 15.05 -31.83 -41.17
C GLU A 996 14.52 -31.76 -39.72
N LEU A 997 13.95 -32.87 -39.26
CA LEU A 997 13.72 -33.12 -37.84
C LEU A 997 15.08 -33.13 -37.14
N VAL A 998 15.24 -32.33 -36.08
CA VAL A 998 16.44 -32.37 -35.25
C VAL A 998 16.51 -33.76 -34.60
N ASP A 999 17.61 -34.49 -34.83
CA ASP A 999 17.79 -35.89 -34.46
C ASP A 999 17.92 -36.07 -32.93
N VAL A 1000 16.77 -36.02 -32.23
CA VAL A 1000 16.65 -36.16 -30.79
C VAL A 1000 15.78 -37.37 -30.46
N ASN A 1001 16.41 -38.55 -30.52
CA ASN A 1001 16.03 -39.80 -29.84
C ASN A 1001 14.52 -39.99 -29.60
N GLU A 1002 13.81 -40.63 -30.55
CA GLU A 1002 12.33 -40.79 -30.62
C GLU A 1002 11.61 -41.15 -29.31
N GLY A 1003 12.30 -41.76 -28.34
CA GLY A 1003 11.73 -42.04 -27.01
C GLY A 1003 11.34 -40.78 -26.22
N THR A 1004 12.11 -39.69 -26.31
CA THR A 1004 11.91 -38.51 -25.45
C THR A 1004 10.72 -37.65 -25.89
N ALA A 1005 10.56 -37.43 -27.21
CA ALA A 1005 9.44 -36.65 -27.75
C ALA A 1005 8.08 -37.33 -27.47
N LYS A 1006 8.05 -38.66 -27.49
CA LYS A 1006 6.84 -39.46 -27.29
C LYS A 1006 6.33 -39.52 -25.85
N GLU A 1007 7.20 -39.24 -24.86
CA GLU A 1007 6.82 -39.12 -23.45
C GLU A 1007 6.39 -37.70 -23.06
N LEU A 1008 6.67 -36.68 -23.89
CA LEU A 1008 6.45 -35.25 -23.57
C LEU A 1008 5.39 -34.54 -24.45
N GLY A 1009 4.93 -35.14 -25.54
CA GLY A 1009 3.75 -34.66 -26.28
C GLY A 1009 3.97 -33.41 -27.15
N GLY A 1010 5.17 -33.24 -27.72
CA GLY A 1010 5.48 -32.14 -28.62
C GLY A 1010 6.59 -32.47 -29.61
N VAL A 1011 6.70 -31.65 -30.64
CA VAL A 1011 7.70 -31.74 -31.72
C VAL A 1011 8.81 -30.72 -31.45
N THR A 1012 10.06 -31.16 -31.49
CA THR A 1012 11.24 -30.29 -31.39
C THR A 1012 11.44 -29.55 -32.72
N VAL A 1013 11.55 -28.23 -32.67
CA VAL A 1013 11.61 -27.36 -33.87
C VAL A 1013 12.91 -26.55 -33.87
N THR A 1014 13.45 -26.22 -35.05
CA THR A 1014 14.67 -25.39 -35.12
C THR A 1014 14.39 -23.96 -34.63
N PRO A 1015 15.37 -23.25 -34.03
CA PRO A 1015 15.19 -21.88 -33.56
C PRO A 1015 14.68 -20.91 -34.63
N GLU A 1016 15.06 -21.13 -35.90
CA GLU A 1016 14.58 -20.36 -37.05
C GLU A 1016 13.07 -20.56 -37.28
N LYS A 1017 12.60 -21.82 -37.28
CA LYS A 1017 11.17 -22.13 -37.47
C LYS A 1017 10.33 -21.78 -36.25
N LEU A 1018 10.89 -21.85 -35.04
CA LEU A 1018 10.23 -21.34 -33.84
C LEU A 1018 9.99 -19.83 -33.97
N LYS A 1019 10.98 -19.08 -34.45
CA LYS A 1019 10.83 -17.66 -34.71
C LYS A 1019 9.79 -17.37 -35.80
N GLU A 1020 9.77 -18.15 -36.89
CA GLU A 1020 8.73 -18.03 -37.92
C GLU A 1020 7.33 -18.31 -37.35
N PHE A 1021 7.19 -19.28 -36.44
CA PHE A 1021 5.95 -19.57 -35.73
C PHE A 1021 5.52 -18.43 -34.78
N ASP A 1022 6.46 -17.85 -34.03
CA ASP A 1022 6.20 -16.70 -33.15
C ASP A 1022 5.79 -15.46 -33.96
N ASP A 1023 6.47 -15.18 -35.07
CA ASP A 1023 6.16 -14.07 -35.97
C ASP A 1023 4.80 -14.30 -36.69
N TRP A 1024 4.50 -15.53 -37.12
CA TRP A 1024 3.19 -15.89 -37.67
C TRP A 1024 2.06 -15.77 -36.64
N THR A 1025 2.27 -16.28 -35.42
CA THR A 1025 1.28 -16.21 -34.34
C THR A 1025 0.96 -14.75 -33.98
N ARG A 1026 1.96 -13.86 -34.00
CA ARG A 1026 1.76 -12.42 -33.82
C ARG A 1026 0.94 -11.78 -34.94
N VAL A 1027 1.15 -12.19 -36.20
CA VAL A 1027 0.39 -11.69 -37.35
C VAL A 1027 -1.06 -12.19 -37.31
N ASP A 1028 -1.28 -13.46 -36.95
CA ASP A 1028 -2.60 -14.06 -36.81
C ASP A 1028 -3.39 -13.43 -35.64
N GLN A 1029 -2.79 -13.30 -34.45
CA GLN A 1029 -3.39 -12.60 -33.32
C GLN A 1029 -3.73 -11.13 -33.65
N ALA A 1030 -2.86 -10.43 -34.39
CA ALA A 1030 -3.14 -9.06 -34.84
C ALA A 1030 -4.30 -9.00 -35.85
N ARG A 1031 -4.42 -10.00 -36.73
CA ARG A 1031 -5.54 -10.13 -37.68
C ARG A 1031 -6.85 -10.45 -36.97
N GLU A 1032 -6.84 -11.25 -35.91
CA GLU A 1032 -8.00 -11.48 -35.05
C GLU A 1032 -8.37 -10.20 -34.28
N GLU A 1033 -7.40 -9.50 -33.69
CA GLU A 1033 -7.59 -8.22 -32.97
C GLU A 1033 -8.23 -7.15 -33.90
N ASP A 1034 -7.70 -6.95 -35.11
CA ASP A 1034 -8.27 -6.05 -36.12
C ASP A 1034 -9.69 -6.46 -36.56
N GLY A 1035 -9.95 -7.76 -36.71
CA GLY A 1035 -11.27 -8.29 -37.06
C GLY A 1035 -12.32 -8.03 -35.98
N LEU A 1036 -11.96 -8.29 -34.72
CA LEU A 1036 -12.79 -8.03 -33.54
C LEU A 1036 -13.01 -6.53 -33.31
N GLU A 1037 -11.99 -5.70 -33.49
CA GLU A 1037 -12.07 -4.24 -33.40
C GLU A 1037 -13.02 -3.67 -34.45
N LYS A 1038 -12.96 -4.19 -35.69
CA LYS A 1038 -13.86 -3.82 -36.78
C LYS A 1038 -15.31 -4.22 -36.46
N GLU A 1039 -15.54 -5.46 -36.01
CA GLU A 1039 -16.89 -5.91 -35.64
C GLU A 1039 -17.44 -5.11 -34.44
N ARG A 1040 -16.60 -4.78 -33.44
CA ARG A 1040 -16.99 -3.90 -32.32
C ARG A 1040 -17.48 -2.54 -32.84
N LYS A 1041 -16.73 -1.92 -33.76
CA LYS A 1041 -17.11 -0.63 -34.36
C LYS A 1041 -18.39 -0.73 -35.18
N GLU A 1042 -18.59 -1.80 -35.95
CA GLU A 1042 -19.83 -2.02 -36.72
C GLU A 1042 -21.06 -2.22 -35.81
N LEU A 1043 -20.91 -2.89 -34.67
CA LEU A 1043 -21.98 -3.05 -33.67
C LEU A 1043 -22.35 -1.74 -32.96
N LEU A 1044 -21.40 -0.82 -32.82
CA LEU A 1044 -21.53 0.44 -32.07
C LEU A 1044 -21.69 1.69 -32.96
N ALA A 1045 -21.73 1.53 -34.28
CA ALA A 1045 -21.72 2.65 -35.24
C ALA A 1045 -22.99 3.53 -35.21
N SER A 1046 -24.12 2.99 -34.74
CA SER A 1046 -25.42 3.67 -34.73
C SER A 1046 -26.40 3.03 -33.74
N GLY A 1047 -27.22 3.86 -33.10
CA GLY A 1047 -28.33 3.42 -32.23
C GLY A 1047 -29.36 4.54 -32.00
N ASP A 1048 -30.47 4.20 -31.34
CA ASP A 1048 -31.58 5.12 -31.04
C ASP A 1048 -31.32 5.95 -29.77
N VAL A 1049 -30.36 5.53 -28.93
CA VAL A 1049 -30.02 6.17 -27.65
C VAL A 1049 -28.73 6.97 -27.78
N GLU A 1050 -28.75 7.98 -28.68
CA GLU A 1050 -27.63 8.87 -28.97
C GLU A 1050 -27.42 9.95 -27.90
N TYR A 1051 -26.17 10.10 -27.47
CA TYR A 1051 -25.66 11.11 -26.55
C TYR A 1051 -24.51 11.91 -27.19
N ARG A 1052 -24.45 13.20 -26.86
CA ARG A 1052 -23.45 14.15 -27.33
C ARG A 1052 -22.57 14.62 -26.18
N LEU A 1053 -21.26 14.64 -26.37
CA LEU A 1053 -20.34 15.09 -25.33
C LEU A 1053 -20.50 16.61 -25.10
N HIS A 1054 -20.82 17.00 -23.85
CA HIS A 1054 -21.03 18.41 -23.48
C HIS A 1054 -19.86 18.98 -22.67
N ALA A 1055 -19.41 18.27 -21.63
CA ALA A 1055 -18.33 18.79 -20.78
C ALA A 1055 -17.34 17.70 -20.34
N VAL A 1056 -16.08 18.11 -20.14
CA VAL A 1056 -14.98 17.24 -19.70
C VAL A 1056 -14.18 17.95 -18.63
N PHE A 1057 -14.12 17.37 -17.44
CA PHE A 1057 -13.34 17.84 -16.31
C PHE A 1057 -11.98 17.15 -16.34
N CYS A 1058 -10.93 17.96 -16.34
CA CYS A 1058 -9.55 17.50 -16.42
C CYS A 1058 -8.82 17.81 -15.11
N HIS A 1059 -7.96 16.88 -14.67
CA HIS A 1059 -7.15 17.00 -13.47
C HIS A 1059 -5.67 16.64 -13.74
N ARG A 1060 -4.78 17.64 -13.64
CA ARG A 1060 -3.33 17.45 -13.73
C ARG A 1060 -2.67 17.63 -12.37
N GLY A 1061 -1.96 16.61 -11.92
CA GLY A 1061 -1.38 16.52 -10.58
C GLY A 1061 -1.48 15.11 -10.00
N SER A 1062 -0.99 14.98 -8.76
CA SER A 1062 -0.99 13.76 -7.94
C SER A 1062 -2.37 13.44 -7.34
N THR A 1063 -2.48 12.36 -6.57
CA THR A 1063 -3.71 12.00 -5.84
C THR A 1063 -4.02 12.89 -4.63
N GLY A 1064 -3.10 13.77 -4.19
CA GLY A 1064 -3.30 14.68 -3.04
C GLY A 1064 -3.01 16.16 -3.32
N PHE A 1065 -2.66 16.50 -4.56
CA PHE A 1065 -2.55 17.87 -5.05
C PHE A 1065 -2.56 17.88 -6.58
N GLY A 1066 -3.34 18.78 -7.16
CA GLY A 1066 -3.35 19.07 -8.59
C GLY A 1066 -4.35 20.16 -8.95
N HIS A 1067 -4.34 20.52 -10.24
CA HIS A 1067 -5.14 21.60 -10.81
C HIS A 1067 -6.26 21.06 -11.68
N TYR A 1068 -7.44 21.69 -11.57
CA TYR A 1068 -8.65 21.33 -12.28
C TYR A 1068 -9.08 22.42 -13.26
N TRP A 1069 -9.58 22.00 -14.42
CA TRP A 1069 -10.23 22.87 -15.39
C TRP A 1069 -11.31 22.09 -16.15
N VAL A 1070 -12.21 22.78 -16.84
CA VAL A 1070 -13.29 22.15 -17.61
C VAL A 1070 -13.31 22.61 -19.07
N TRP A 1071 -13.50 21.66 -19.98
CA TRP A 1071 -13.85 21.92 -21.37
C TRP A 1071 -15.37 21.81 -21.52
N ILE A 1072 -16.01 22.76 -22.20
CA ILE A 1072 -17.46 22.76 -22.43
C ILE A 1072 -17.77 23.05 -23.91
N LYS A 1073 -18.72 22.32 -24.50
CA LYS A 1073 -19.13 22.43 -25.90
C LYS A 1073 -20.20 23.51 -26.09
N ASP A 1074 -19.93 24.48 -26.95
CA ASP A 1074 -20.88 25.48 -27.41
C ASP A 1074 -21.68 24.90 -28.59
N PHE A 1075 -22.73 24.12 -28.31
CA PHE A 1075 -23.54 23.48 -29.36
C PHE A 1075 -24.15 24.49 -30.36
N GLU A 1076 -24.41 25.72 -29.93
CA GLU A 1076 -24.95 26.77 -30.79
C GLU A 1076 -23.92 27.30 -31.81
N ARG A 1077 -22.64 27.38 -31.41
CA ARG A 1077 -21.56 27.96 -32.24
C ARG A 1077 -20.58 26.93 -32.80
N GLY A 1078 -20.71 25.66 -32.44
CA GLY A 1078 -19.90 24.56 -32.95
C GLY A 1078 -18.44 24.59 -32.46
N VAL A 1079 -18.17 25.15 -31.27
CA VAL A 1079 -16.81 25.29 -30.73
C VAL A 1079 -16.68 24.73 -29.32
N TRP A 1080 -15.45 24.43 -28.91
CA TRP A 1080 -15.12 24.12 -27.53
C TRP A 1080 -14.64 25.37 -26.80
N ARG A 1081 -14.97 25.46 -25.51
CA ARG A 1081 -14.46 26.48 -24.60
C ARG A 1081 -13.73 25.82 -23.45
N LYS A 1082 -12.47 26.22 -23.24
CA LYS A 1082 -11.68 25.81 -22.08
C LYS A 1082 -11.80 26.87 -21.00
N TYR A 1083 -12.38 26.50 -19.87
CA TYR A 1083 -12.51 27.33 -18.68
C TYR A 1083 -11.44 26.89 -17.69
N ASN A 1084 -10.46 27.76 -17.47
CA ASN A 1084 -9.31 27.53 -16.60
C ASN A 1084 -9.26 28.65 -15.56
N ASP A 1085 -10.00 28.47 -14.46
CA ASP A 1085 -10.28 29.51 -13.47
C ASP A 1085 -10.73 30.83 -14.14
N ASN A 1086 -9.93 31.89 -14.04
CA ASN A 1086 -10.24 33.23 -14.53
C ASN A 1086 -10.04 33.40 -16.05
N ILE A 1087 -9.49 32.39 -16.73
CA ILE A 1087 -9.19 32.43 -18.18
C ILE A 1087 -10.17 31.52 -18.93
N VAL A 1088 -10.91 32.10 -19.88
CA VAL A 1088 -11.77 31.37 -20.81
C VAL A 1088 -11.21 31.51 -22.22
N THR A 1089 -11.11 30.42 -22.99
CA THR A 1089 -10.54 30.41 -24.35
C THR A 1089 -11.38 29.58 -25.32
N ILE A 1090 -11.40 29.95 -26.60
CA ILE A 1090 -12.12 29.24 -27.68
C ILE A 1090 -11.16 28.29 -28.41
N HIS A 1091 -11.65 27.09 -28.73
CA HIS A 1091 -10.93 26.04 -29.42
C HIS A 1091 -11.82 25.30 -30.44
N SER A 1092 -11.20 24.72 -31.47
CA SER A 1092 -11.89 23.83 -32.41
C SER A 1092 -12.14 22.42 -31.82
N GLU A 1093 -12.91 21.59 -32.53
CA GLU A 1093 -13.06 20.16 -32.18
C GLU A 1093 -11.71 19.44 -32.26
N GLU A 1094 -10.88 19.72 -33.26
CA GLU A 1094 -9.55 19.11 -33.45
C GLU A 1094 -8.58 19.48 -32.32
N GLU A 1095 -8.61 20.73 -31.85
CA GLU A 1095 -7.83 21.17 -30.68
C GLU A 1095 -8.29 20.44 -29.41
N PHE A 1096 -9.59 20.37 -29.15
CA PHE A 1096 -10.14 19.61 -28.02
C PHE A 1096 -9.77 18.12 -28.09
N ARG A 1097 -9.85 17.49 -29.27
CA ARG A 1097 -9.49 16.08 -29.47
C ARG A 1097 -8.02 15.80 -29.15
N ARG A 1098 -7.14 16.73 -29.50
CA ARG A 1098 -5.70 16.67 -29.21
C ARG A 1098 -5.40 16.88 -27.73
N ASP A 1099 -6.01 17.89 -27.11
CA ASP A 1099 -5.65 18.35 -25.77
C ASP A 1099 -6.39 17.63 -24.62
N ALA A 1100 -7.52 17.00 -24.90
CA ALA A 1100 -8.35 16.33 -23.90
C ALA A 1100 -9.01 15.03 -24.38
N GLY A 1101 -9.46 14.97 -25.63
CA GLY A 1101 -10.25 13.84 -26.15
C GLY A 1101 -9.55 12.48 -26.22
N CYS A 1102 -8.23 12.43 -25.99
CA CYS A 1102 -7.40 11.21 -25.88
C CYS A 1102 -6.30 11.36 -24.82
N ALA A 1103 -6.50 12.21 -23.80
CA ALA A 1103 -5.47 12.60 -22.84
C ALA A 1103 -5.58 11.81 -21.50
N PRO A 1104 -4.55 11.80 -20.64
CA PRO A 1104 -4.61 11.19 -19.30
C PRO A 1104 -5.33 12.06 -18.25
N GLU A 1105 -5.57 13.34 -18.50
CA GLU A 1105 -6.17 14.27 -17.54
C GLU A 1105 -7.69 14.16 -17.29
N PRO A 1106 -8.56 13.75 -18.24
CA PRO A 1106 -9.99 13.63 -17.98
C PRO A 1106 -10.30 12.72 -16.79
N CYS A 1107 -10.88 13.27 -15.73
CA CYS A 1107 -11.33 12.51 -14.56
C CYS A 1107 -12.86 12.28 -14.59
N TRP A 1108 -13.62 13.14 -15.26
CA TRP A 1108 -15.08 13.09 -15.28
C TRP A 1108 -15.63 13.73 -16.55
N ALA A 1109 -16.75 13.23 -17.09
CA ALA A 1109 -17.37 13.74 -18.31
C ALA A 1109 -18.90 13.78 -18.23
N ALA A 1110 -19.51 14.82 -18.81
CA ALA A 1110 -20.95 14.96 -18.99
C ALA A 1110 -21.34 14.88 -20.46
N TYR A 1111 -22.34 14.05 -20.72
CA TYR A 1111 -22.99 13.90 -22.02
C TYR A 1111 -24.45 14.35 -21.95
N VAL A 1112 -24.97 14.91 -23.03
CA VAL A 1112 -26.38 15.32 -23.14
C VAL A 1112 -27.03 14.54 -24.26
N ARG A 1113 -28.24 14.01 -24.02
CA ARG A 1113 -29.00 13.24 -25.01
C ARG A 1113 -29.20 14.07 -26.28
N ALA A 1114 -28.93 13.50 -27.46
CA ALA A 1114 -28.81 14.27 -28.71
C ALA A 1114 -30.07 15.10 -29.07
N GLY A 1115 -31.26 14.54 -28.86
CA GLY A 1115 -32.53 15.25 -29.05
C GLY A 1115 -32.88 16.28 -27.96
N LYS A 1116 -31.98 16.52 -27.00
CA LYS A 1116 -32.15 17.40 -25.82
C LYS A 1116 -30.93 18.29 -25.55
N THR A 1117 -30.09 18.55 -26.56
CA THR A 1117 -28.96 19.50 -26.43
C THR A 1117 -29.41 20.90 -26.00
N GLY A 1118 -30.67 21.29 -26.26
CA GLY A 1118 -31.28 22.52 -25.72
C GLY A 1118 -31.50 22.57 -24.21
N LEU A 1119 -31.09 21.53 -23.45
CA LEU A 1119 -30.98 21.59 -21.98
C LEU A 1119 -29.67 22.24 -21.50
N VAL A 1120 -28.75 22.55 -22.43
CA VAL A 1120 -27.46 23.20 -22.15
C VAL A 1120 -27.16 24.27 -23.19
N SER A 1121 -26.74 25.44 -22.73
CA SER A 1121 -26.31 26.55 -23.57
C SER A 1121 -25.33 27.45 -22.81
N ILE A 1122 -24.51 28.19 -23.55
CA ILE A 1122 -23.50 29.08 -22.98
C ILE A 1122 -24.07 30.51 -22.93
N PRO A 1123 -24.33 31.08 -21.74
CA PRO A 1123 -24.91 32.41 -21.63
C PRO A 1123 -24.02 33.49 -22.23
N LEU A 1124 -24.65 34.48 -22.86
CA LEU A 1124 -23.99 35.70 -23.31
C LEU A 1124 -24.05 36.76 -22.20
N ARG A 1125 -23.01 37.59 -22.11
CA ARG A 1125 -23.02 38.75 -21.21
C ARG A 1125 -24.08 39.76 -21.62
N LYS A 1126 -24.68 40.39 -20.62
CA LYS A 1126 -25.73 41.39 -20.79
C LYS A 1126 -25.23 42.58 -21.61
N GLY A 1127 -25.92 42.85 -22.72
CA GLY A 1127 -25.55 43.93 -23.66
C GLY A 1127 -24.57 43.53 -24.77
N VAL A 1128 -24.03 42.31 -24.79
CA VAL A 1128 -23.20 41.81 -25.89
C VAL A 1128 -24.06 41.14 -26.95
N GLY A 1129 -24.10 41.71 -28.15
CA GLY A 1129 -24.94 41.19 -29.25
C GLY A 1129 -24.43 39.86 -29.80
N LYS A 1130 -25.36 38.93 -30.09
CA LYS A 1130 -25.06 37.59 -30.63
C LYS A 1130 -24.15 37.63 -31.86
N GLU A 1131 -24.43 38.54 -32.80
CA GLU A 1131 -23.64 38.75 -34.02
C GLU A 1131 -22.16 39.09 -33.73
N VAL A 1132 -21.89 39.82 -32.65
CA VAL A 1132 -20.52 40.20 -32.23
C VAL A 1132 -19.76 38.97 -31.73
N VAL A 1133 -20.44 38.10 -30.97
CA VAL A 1133 -19.87 36.83 -30.47
C VAL A 1133 -19.62 35.86 -31.62
N GLU A 1134 -20.55 35.75 -32.58
CA GLU A 1134 -20.37 34.93 -33.78
C GLU A 1134 -19.21 35.42 -34.67
N ALA A 1135 -19.04 36.74 -34.82
CA ALA A 1135 -17.90 37.33 -35.51
C ALA A 1135 -16.57 36.99 -34.79
N LYS A 1136 -16.54 37.12 -33.46
CA LYS A 1136 -15.35 36.78 -32.67
C LYS A 1136 -14.98 35.30 -32.71
N VAL A 1137 -15.97 34.41 -32.69
CA VAL A 1137 -15.73 32.95 -32.84
C VAL A 1137 -15.10 32.65 -34.21
N LYS A 1138 -15.61 33.26 -35.29
CA LYS A 1138 -15.03 33.12 -36.63
C LYS A 1138 -13.61 33.67 -36.71
N GLU A 1139 -13.35 34.81 -36.06
CA GLU A 1139 -12.01 35.39 -35.96
C GLU A 1139 -11.04 34.48 -35.20
N ALA A 1140 -11.43 33.96 -34.03
CA ALA A 1140 -10.59 33.08 -33.20
C ALA A 1140 -10.22 31.79 -33.93
N LEU A 1141 -11.16 31.19 -34.67
CA LEU A 1141 -10.89 30.03 -35.51
C LEU A 1141 -10.00 30.37 -36.71
N ALA A 1142 -10.18 31.54 -37.34
CA ALA A 1142 -9.38 31.97 -38.49
C ALA A 1142 -7.93 32.35 -38.13
N GLN A 1143 -7.71 33.00 -36.97
CA GLN A 1143 -6.37 33.35 -36.49
C GLN A 1143 -5.53 32.11 -36.14
N LYS A 1144 -6.17 31.03 -35.70
CA LYS A 1144 -5.54 29.73 -35.42
C LYS A 1144 -5.42 28.83 -36.66
N GLY A 1145 -6.33 28.95 -37.62
CA GLY A 1145 -6.43 28.10 -38.83
C GLY A 1145 -5.46 28.44 -39.97
N GLY A 1146 -4.30 29.04 -39.68
CA GLY A 1146 -3.35 29.54 -40.69
C GLY A 1146 -2.74 28.46 -41.62
N ASP A 1147 -2.85 27.18 -41.26
CA ASP A 1147 -2.35 26.03 -42.04
C ASP A 1147 -3.43 24.95 -42.21
N THR A 1148 -4.48 25.22 -43.01
CA THR A 1148 -5.22 24.13 -43.67
C THR A 1148 -5.76 24.54 -45.04
N LEU A 1149 -5.31 23.83 -46.08
CA LEU A 1149 -5.77 24.00 -47.47
C LEU A 1149 -7.22 23.52 -47.66
N MET A 1150 -7.94 24.20 -48.55
CA MET A 1150 -9.30 23.87 -48.98
C MET A 1150 -9.45 22.41 -49.40
N TRP A 1151 -10.54 21.76 -48.99
CA TRP A 1151 -11.20 20.70 -49.76
C TRP A 1151 -12.72 20.81 -49.62
N ASP A 1152 -13.36 21.39 -50.65
CA ASP A 1152 -14.78 21.17 -50.95
C ASP A 1152 -14.95 19.77 -51.59
N ALA A 1153 -15.89 18.96 -51.08
CA ALA A 1153 -16.75 17.98 -51.81
C ALA A 1153 -17.38 16.95 -50.85
#